data_AF-A0A1C6C581-F1
#
_entry.id   AF-A0A1C6C581-F1
#
_cell.length_a   1.000
_cell.length_b   1.000
_cell.length_c   1.000
_cell.angle_alpha   90.00
_cell.angle_beta   90.00
_cell.angle_gamma   90.00
#
_symmetry.space_group_name_H-M   'P 1'
#
loop_
_entity.id
_entity.type
_entity.pdbx_description
1 polymer ?
#
loop_
_entity_poly.entity_id
_entity_poly.type
_entity_poly.pdbx_seq_one_letter_code
_entity_poly.pdbx_strand_id
1 'polypeptide(L)'
;MNQAILNKLKSTSELSPDEHDGSYELVRTTVSAYRNVDETVLDYHDLNAVYLMCIGTWRHSYDKKHEAVHAAHLPEVRKQELDHLIDELKRRAEAGVYEHQEKAVSGTGHMGLFGTGFYSFQNKTDVKSVRVFIQMCVDLLDMTDDEEMYQRAASVLTKSFRGMQAAAASVVLHCLKPCTFPVINSNVGSEDIFEALGIHLDARGKLETYIENCRKIKIFRDANFSFKNYRILDMAAWELSADPIHRVISQYKDSFATWFPEEAYKWRAVQCFQEHWKPERSDFAEMLKKSLAQAGNLMDTNYSFPCKMITFFAEKEPDTVRSMFQQLLAPGADIVEQIQNFKQRADILLAKYQFKESMKQHYQGDRTICTYLFFAQPDRYFLYQYGKLKAFLEETGLSTTCKMGDTQNVLAYQEVANQVLTCVQQDRELLNMFEEKRAELGSAYYPDDEHHLLADDIIYFGSQLHKSDYWPSLAEYDPEISAEQWLGLLADRTICTVENLKILKTIQQLGGEATCKQLSLKLGDTSAHYNGSMVQLARRVQEKTSCPLVQNENNDQKWWPILFVGRTALQDQPGTYSWKLRDELADALKCLPQKEVSNPMPFAKNTILYGPPGTGKTYQTANYAVAIIEGKSLEEVQAENHEKVLERYRQYRQDGRIEFTTFHQSFGYEDFIEGIRPVFAEDQEENSGDISYEIADGVFKKFCATAQPPAVDPHQNPYGFSEAPTIWKVSLASTGDNPVRDYCMNHGCIRIGWDEYGESITDDMDYHVGGKTVLNAFLSRMQPGDIVLSCYTAHSIDAIGVVTGEPEWHPEFDHYKRLRAVKWLVQGKNIGITEFRLEKSLTLSTVYRLNTTVPTVIDVLNKNGFSGAASVKGTKGPYVFIIDEINRGNISKIFGELITLIEPSKRLGQREELQAKLPYSHEEFGIPDNVYLLGTMNTADRSIALLDTALRRRFSFVEMMPDSGVLDGVEVEGISISDLLTTLNRRIEVLFDREHTLGHAFFTPLRQSPSIQALGEIFRDKVVPLLQEYFYDDYEKICLVLGDRKRPEQQQFFKVEPVDLQSLFGVEPEFEVNPTYHINPAAFFDVEVYRNL
;
A
#
# COMPACT_ATOMS: atom_id res chain seq x y z
N MET A 1 9.88 49.16 -6.92
CA MET A 1 9.14 48.57 -5.78
C MET A 1 9.12 49.46 -4.53
N ASN A 2 10.27 49.96 -4.02
CA ASN A 2 10.39 50.65 -2.71
C ASN A 2 9.37 51.78 -2.41
N GLN A 3 9.06 52.67 -3.36
CA GLN A 3 8.17 53.80 -3.08
C GLN A 3 6.70 53.39 -2.92
N ALA A 4 6.26 52.33 -3.62
CA ALA A 4 4.87 51.87 -3.60
C ALA A 4 4.54 51.19 -2.26
N ILE A 5 5.47 50.37 -1.74
CA ILE A 5 5.32 49.69 -0.44
C ILE A 5 5.40 50.69 0.69
N LEU A 6 6.33 51.65 0.63
CA LEU A 6 6.42 52.72 1.61
C LEU A 6 5.10 53.51 1.69
N ASN A 7 4.49 53.81 0.54
CA ASN A 7 3.19 54.49 0.50
C ASN A 7 2.05 53.61 1.05
N LYS A 8 2.04 52.31 0.73
CA LYS A 8 1.05 51.36 1.25
C LYS A 8 1.16 51.18 2.77
N LEU A 9 2.37 51.01 3.29
CA LEU A 9 2.64 50.87 4.73
C LEU A 9 2.24 52.15 5.50
N LYS A 10 2.47 53.33 4.92
CA LYS A 10 2.02 54.60 5.51
C LYS A 10 0.50 54.72 5.63
N SER A 11 -0.26 54.06 4.77
CA SER A 11 -1.73 54.05 4.80
C SER A 11 -2.34 52.85 5.53
N THR A 12 -1.53 51.93 6.08
CA THR A 12 -2.01 50.69 6.71
C THR A 12 -2.53 50.96 8.12
N SER A 13 -3.69 50.40 8.46
CA SER A 13 -4.29 50.48 9.80
C SER A 13 -3.57 49.58 10.81
N GLU A 14 -3.73 49.87 12.10
CA GLU A 14 -3.20 49.03 13.18
C GLU A 14 -3.80 47.62 13.13
N LEU A 15 -3.00 46.62 13.49
CA LEU A 15 -3.40 45.21 13.51
C LEU A 15 -3.64 44.74 14.95
N SER A 16 -4.85 44.25 15.19
CA SER A 16 -5.28 43.65 16.45
C SER A 16 -4.78 42.19 16.55
N PRO A 17 -3.87 41.85 17.50
CA PRO A 17 -3.23 40.53 17.51
C PRO A 17 -4.22 39.37 17.62
N ASP A 18 -5.15 39.42 18.58
CA ASP A 18 -6.04 38.29 18.89
C ASP A 18 -7.20 38.13 17.91
N GLU A 19 -7.51 39.18 17.15
CA GLU A 19 -8.45 39.12 16.02
C GLU A 19 -7.73 38.63 14.75
N HIS A 20 -6.40 38.79 14.67
CA HIS A 20 -5.60 38.40 13.53
C HIS A 20 -5.21 36.91 13.54
N ASP A 21 -4.74 36.36 14.67
CA ASP A 21 -4.36 34.94 14.78
C ASP A 21 -4.39 34.43 16.23
N GLY A 22 -4.92 33.22 16.45
CA GLY A 22 -5.02 32.61 17.78
C GLY A 22 -3.69 32.26 18.47
N SER A 23 -2.57 32.28 17.75
CA SER A 23 -1.23 32.01 18.30
C SER A 23 -0.79 33.03 19.33
N TYR A 24 -1.24 34.29 19.19
CA TYR A 24 -0.96 35.34 20.16
C TYR A 24 -1.52 34.98 21.54
N GLU A 25 -2.80 34.62 21.60
CA GLU A 25 -3.48 34.15 22.82
C GLU A 25 -2.85 32.85 23.35
N LEU A 26 -2.60 31.89 22.45
CA LEU A 26 -2.06 30.58 22.80
C LEU A 26 -0.67 30.66 23.44
N VAL A 27 0.25 31.43 22.84
CA VAL A 27 1.61 31.58 23.35
C VAL A 27 1.62 32.33 24.68
N ARG A 28 0.81 33.40 24.84
CA ARG A 28 0.71 34.11 26.12
C ARG A 28 0.16 33.22 27.23
N THR A 29 -0.87 32.42 26.95
CA THR A 29 -1.42 31.49 27.94
C THR A 29 -0.43 30.37 28.27
N THR A 30 0.26 29.83 27.26
CA THR A 30 1.30 28.81 27.45
C THR A 30 2.44 29.31 28.33
N VAL A 31 2.95 30.52 28.08
CA VAL A 31 4.00 31.12 28.92
C VAL A 31 3.48 31.44 30.32
N SER A 32 2.23 31.91 30.46
CA SER A 32 1.60 32.15 31.76
C SER A 32 1.50 30.88 32.62
N ALA A 33 1.31 29.71 31.99
CA ALA A 33 1.28 28.42 32.69
C ALA A 33 2.58 28.09 33.44
N TYR A 34 3.72 28.69 33.06
CA TYR A 34 5.02 28.47 33.70
C TYR A 34 5.28 29.35 34.94
N ARG A 35 4.43 30.34 35.27
CA ARG A 35 4.66 31.32 36.36
C ARG A 35 5.00 30.72 37.73
N ASN A 36 4.46 29.53 38.04
CA ASN A 36 4.62 28.87 39.33
C ASN A 36 5.22 27.46 39.20
N VAL A 37 5.89 27.19 38.08
CA VAL A 37 6.56 25.90 37.85
C VAL A 37 7.98 25.99 38.42
N ASP A 38 8.42 24.92 39.10
CA ASP A 38 9.78 24.83 39.58
C ASP A 38 10.75 24.83 38.39
N GLU A 39 11.56 25.89 38.24
CA GLU A 39 12.52 26.01 37.14
C GLU A 39 13.47 24.81 37.06
N THR A 40 13.70 24.09 38.16
CA THR A 40 14.61 22.93 38.19
C THR A 40 14.10 21.72 37.41
N VAL A 41 12.80 21.64 37.11
CA VAL A 41 12.23 20.54 36.32
C VAL A 41 12.20 20.82 34.82
N LEU A 42 12.41 22.06 34.39
CA LEU A 42 12.28 22.44 32.99
C LEU A 42 13.40 21.87 32.12
N ASP A 43 13.04 21.37 30.94
CA ASP A 43 13.95 20.84 29.93
C ASP A 43 13.53 21.20 28.48
N TYR A 44 14.14 20.54 27.49
CA TYR A 44 13.88 20.86 26.09
C TYR A 44 12.43 20.60 25.65
N HIS A 45 11.64 19.77 26.34
CA HIS A 45 10.23 19.54 26.06
C HIS A 45 9.41 20.80 26.32
N ASP A 46 9.73 21.53 27.39
CA ASP A 46 9.06 22.79 27.73
C ASP A 46 9.34 23.88 26.70
N LEU A 47 10.60 23.96 26.23
CA LEU A 47 10.98 24.89 25.17
C LEU A 47 10.35 24.52 23.82
N ASN A 48 10.26 23.22 23.52
CA ASN A 48 9.53 22.72 22.35
C ASN A 48 8.05 23.10 22.42
N ALA A 49 7.40 22.99 23.58
CA ALA A 49 6.00 23.35 23.76
C ALA A 49 5.79 24.84 23.45
N VAL A 50 6.56 25.74 24.07
CA VAL A 50 6.46 27.19 23.82
C VAL A 50 6.70 27.54 22.35
N TYR A 51 7.71 26.94 21.73
CA TYR A 51 8.03 27.22 20.33
C TYR A 51 6.96 26.68 19.37
N LEU A 52 6.49 25.44 19.58
CA LEU A 52 5.48 24.82 18.72
C LEU A 52 4.14 25.56 18.75
N MET A 53 3.80 26.23 19.85
CA MET A 53 2.61 27.08 19.92
C MET A 53 2.65 28.25 18.94
N CYS A 54 3.84 28.72 18.55
CA CYS A 54 4.02 29.79 17.57
C CYS A 54 3.89 29.31 16.11
N ILE A 55 4.01 28.00 15.85
CA ILE A 55 4.13 27.42 14.50
C ILE A 55 2.76 27.07 13.90
N GLY A 56 2.66 27.25 12.57
CA GLY A 56 1.56 26.83 11.71
C GLY A 56 1.03 25.40 11.89
N THR A 57 -0.27 25.28 12.18
CA THR A 57 -0.98 23.99 12.29
C THR A 57 -1.13 23.23 10.97
N TRP A 58 -1.06 23.88 9.80
CA TRP A 58 -1.12 23.20 8.50
C TRP A 58 0.11 22.31 8.20
N ARG A 59 1.21 22.47 8.96
CA ARG A 59 2.41 21.61 8.83
C ARG A 59 2.49 20.51 9.87
N HIS A 60 1.90 20.68 11.04
CA HIS A 60 2.09 19.77 12.18
C HIS A 60 0.78 19.27 12.81
N SER A 61 -0.39 19.66 12.33
CA SER A 61 -1.71 19.38 12.93
C SER A 61 -1.89 19.93 14.35
N TYR A 62 -3.13 19.96 14.83
CA TYR A 62 -3.45 20.32 16.21
C TYR A 62 -2.96 19.28 17.21
N ASP A 63 -2.93 18.00 16.82
CA ASP A 63 -2.51 16.88 17.66
C ASP A 63 -1.08 17.04 18.16
N LYS A 64 -0.16 17.58 17.33
CA LYS A 64 1.22 17.86 17.77
C LYS A 64 1.31 18.92 18.85
N LYS A 65 0.40 19.90 18.86
CA LYS A 65 0.35 20.90 19.94
C LYS A 65 -0.08 20.23 21.26
N HIS A 66 -1.08 19.36 21.25
CA HIS A 66 -1.48 18.55 22.41
C HIS A 66 -0.33 17.63 22.89
N GLU A 67 0.33 16.91 21.98
CA GLU A 67 1.48 16.07 22.32
C GLU A 67 2.58 16.86 23.04
N ALA A 68 2.89 18.07 22.57
CA ALA A 68 3.89 18.93 23.19
C ALA A 68 3.47 19.45 24.57
N VAL A 69 2.19 19.75 24.78
CA VAL A 69 1.64 20.12 26.10
C VAL A 69 1.78 18.96 27.09
N HIS A 70 1.43 17.74 26.67
CA HIS A 70 1.53 16.57 27.54
C HIS A 70 2.99 16.18 27.84
N ALA A 71 3.91 16.41 26.90
CA ALA A 71 5.33 16.17 27.09
C ALA A 71 6.02 17.21 27.99
N ALA A 72 5.44 18.41 28.17
CA ALA A 72 5.99 19.45 29.03
C ALA A 72 5.86 19.12 30.53
N HIS A 73 6.69 19.75 31.35
CA HIS A 73 6.72 19.59 32.81
C HIS A 73 5.69 20.50 33.53
N LEU A 74 4.59 20.81 32.85
CA LEU A 74 3.48 21.58 33.41
C LEU A 74 2.63 20.73 34.38
N PRO A 75 2.05 21.33 35.43
CA PRO A 75 1.04 20.66 36.26
C PRO A 75 -0.16 20.22 35.43
N GLU A 76 -0.80 19.11 35.79
CA GLU A 76 -1.89 18.52 35.01
C GLU A 76 -3.06 19.50 34.78
N VAL A 77 -3.38 20.32 35.77
CA VAL A 77 -4.41 21.38 35.65
C VAL A 77 -4.06 22.36 34.54
N ARG A 78 -2.79 22.74 34.40
CA ARG A 78 -2.33 23.64 33.34
C ARG A 78 -2.32 22.97 31.98
N LYS A 79 -2.03 21.66 31.91
CA LYS A 79 -2.12 20.89 30.66
C LYS A 79 -3.55 20.88 30.14
N GLN A 80 -4.53 20.58 30.99
CA GLN A 80 -5.95 20.60 30.65
C GLN A 80 -6.44 21.99 30.22
N GLU A 81 -6.00 23.07 30.88
CA GLU A 81 -6.30 24.45 30.47
C GLU A 81 -5.79 24.74 29.05
N LEU A 82 -4.57 24.28 28.72
CA LEU A 82 -3.98 24.48 27.41
C LEU A 82 -4.63 23.60 26.33
N ASP A 83 -4.97 22.35 26.63
CA ASP A 83 -5.69 21.48 25.69
C ASP A 83 -7.05 22.07 25.33
N HIS A 84 -7.81 22.52 26.33
CA HIS A 84 -9.09 23.18 26.09
C HIS A 84 -8.93 24.46 25.27
N LEU A 85 -7.87 25.25 25.53
CA LEU A 85 -7.59 26.45 24.75
C LEU A 85 -7.25 26.10 23.30
N ILE A 86 -6.44 25.06 23.05
CA ILE A 86 -6.10 24.60 21.69
C ILE A 86 -7.38 24.21 20.93
N ASP A 87 -8.28 23.46 21.55
CA ASP A 87 -9.56 23.05 20.96
C ASP A 87 -10.53 24.21 20.70
N GLU A 88 -10.61 25.17 21.62
CA GLU A 88 -11.42 26.38 21.46
C GLU A 88 -10.89 27.25 20.31
N LEU A 89 -9.59 27.48 20.28
CA LEU A 89 -8.95 28.25 19.23
C LEU A 89 -9.07 27.54 17.87
N LYS A 90 -9.02 26.21 17.83
CA LYS A 90 -9.32 25.40 16.63
C LYS A 90 -10.73 25.67 16.13
N ARG A 91 -11.74 25.63 16.99
CA ARG A 91 -13.13 25.94 16.63
C ARG A 91 -13.29 27.36 16.12
N ARG A 92 -12.61 28.35 16.74
CA ARG A 92 -12.58 29.74 16.25
C ARG A 92 -11.97 29.85 14.86
N ALA A 93 -10.89 29.12 14.59
CA ALA A 93 -10.29 29.07 13.27
C ALA A 93 -11.19 28.41 12.24
N GLU A 94 -11.83 27.27 12.56
CA GLU A 94 -12.78 26.59 11.68
C GLU A 94 -14.02 27.44 11.37
N ALA A 95 -14.43 28.30 12.30
CA ALA A 95 -15.50 29.26 12.11
C ALA A 95 -15.10 30.54 11.35
N GLY A 96 -13.83 30.68 10.94
CA GLY A 96 -13.35 31.84 10.18
C GLY A 96 -13.26 33.13 11.00
N VAL A 97 -13.04 33.02 12.31
CA VAL A 97 -12.99 34.19 13.24
C VAL A 97 -11.76 35.07 12.99
N TYR A 98 -10.66 34.51 12.50
CA TYR A 98 -9.39 35.22 12.31
C TYR A 98 -9.30 35.88 10.93
N GLU A 99 -8.82 37.12 10.88
CA GLU A 99 -8.74 37.93 9.65
C GLU A 99 -7.84 37.34 8.55
N HIS A 100 -6.85 36.51 8.92
CA HIS A 100 -5.87 35.98 7.97
C HIS A 100 -5.65 34.48 8.14
N GLN A 101 -6.28 33.67 7.27
CA GLN A 101 -5.99 32.25 7.13
C GLN A 101 -5.02 32.06 5.96
N GLU A 102 -3.79 31.64 6.25
CA GLU A 102 -2.79 31.36 5.22
C GLU A 102 -3.35 30.35 4.20
N LYS A 103 -3.03 30.51 2.91
CA LYS A 103 -3.56 29.69 1.80
C LYS A 103 -3.22 28.20 1.96
N ALA A 104 -4.01 27.48 2.75
CA ALA A 104 -4.08 26.05 2.77
C ALA A 104 -5.57 25.67 2.67
N VAL A 105 -5.89 24.95 1.59
CA VAL A 105 -7.12 24.17 1.32
C VAL A 105 -8.41 24.69 1.96
N SER A 106 -9.34 25.15 1.13
CA SER A 106 -10.68 25.56 1.58
C SER A 106 -11.33 24.50 2.48
N GLY A 107 -11.60 24.84 3.74
CA GLY A 107 -12.42 24.04 4.65
C GLY A 107 -11.73 23.50 5.92
N THR A 108 -10.44 23.74 6.14
CA THR A 108 -9.75 23.36 7.39
C THR A 108 -9.31 24.61 8.15
N GLY A 109 -9.91 24.89 9.32
CA GLY A 109 -9.53 26.05 10.14
C GLY A 109 -8.08 25.98 10.62
N HIS A 110 -7.23 26.90 10.15
CA HIS A 110 -5.81 26.93 10.50
C HIS A 110 -5.45 28.10 11.43
N MET A 111 -4.48 27.85 12.31
CA MET A 111 -3.80 28.86 13.11
C MET A 111 -2.28 28.69 13.07
N GLY A 112 -1.56 29.81 13.24
CA GLY A 112 -0.10 29.82 13.34
C GLY A 112 0.49 30.92 12.47
N LEU A 113 1.05 31.93 13.12
CA LEU A 113 1.60 33.13 12.45
C LEU A 113 2.77 32.83 11.49
N PHE A 114 3.45 31.70 11.67
CA PHE A 114 4.72 31.40 11.00
C PHE A 114 4.72 30.01 10.34
N GLY A 115 4.89 30.00 9.02
CA GLY A 115 5.03 28.80 8.18
C GLY A 115 6.39 28.13 8.20
N THR A 116 7.15 28.24 9.28
CA THR A 116 8.46 27.57 9.41
C THR A 116 8.29 26.10 9.81
N GLY A 117 9.24 25.23 9.44
CA GLY A 117 9.22 23.82 9.88
C GLY A 117 9.51 23.71 11.38
N PHE A 118 8.92 22.74 12.08
CA PHE A 118 9.15 22.58 13.51
C PHE A 118 10.60 22.18 13.78
N TYR A 119 11.30 23.02 14.53
CA TYR A 119 12.66 22.78 15.01
C TYR A 119 12.59 22.25 16.44
N SER A 120 12.92 20.97 16.62
CA SER A 120 13.10 20.42 17.97
C SER A 120 14.44 20.85 18.55
N PHE A 121 14.41 21.24 19.83
CA PHE A 121 15.58 21.61 20.64
C PHE A 121 16.30 20.42 21.29
N GLN A 122 15.79 19.20 21.10
CA GLN A 122 16.39 17.98 21.63
C GLN A 122 17.87 17.85 21.19
N ASN A 123 18.78 17.66 22.14
CA ASN A 123 20.23 17.58 21.94
C ASN A 123 20.90 18.82 21.31
N LYS A 124 20.18 19.93 21.15
CA LYS A 124 20.70 21.17 20.53
C LYS A 124 20.85 22.32 21.51
N THR A 125 20.05 22.33 22.58
CA THR A 125 20.15 23.29 23.67
C THR A 125 20.60 22.61 24.97
N ASP A 126 21.01 23.42 25.95
CA ASP A 126 21.30 22.95 27.30
C ASP A 126 20.19 23.41 28.27
N VAL A 127 20.02 22.67 29.37
CA VAL A 127 18.96 22.89 30.36
C VAL A 127 19.03 24.29 31.00
N LYS A 128 20.23 24.87 31.15
CA LYS A 128 20.36 26.23 31.69
C LYS A 128 19.79 27.24 30.70
N SER A 129 20.12 27.11 29.41
CA SER A 129 19.58 27.96 28.34
C SER A 129 18.05 27.90 28.25
N VAL A 130 17.45 26.70 28.38
CA VAL A 130 15.99 26.52 28.45
C VAL A 130 15.38 27.33 29.58
N ARG A 131 15.87 27.13 30.81
CA ARG A 131 15.30 27.75 32.03
C ARG A 131 15.33 29.27 31.94
N VAL A 132 16.48 29.85 31.59
CA VAL A 132 16.62 31.31 31.51
C VAL A 132 15.75 31.91 30.39
N PHE A 133 15.49 31.16 29.31
CA PHE A 133 14.63 31.61 28.22
C PHE A 133 13.15 31.62 28.62
N ILE A 134 12.66 30.52 29.22
CA ILE A 134 11.27 30.43 29.68
C ILE A 134 11.01 31.48 30.75
N GLN A 135 11.92 31.63 31.71
CA GLN A 135 11.78 32.65 32.76
C GLN A 135 11.78 34.08 32.19
N MET A 136 12.64 34.35 31.20
CA MET A 136 12.60 35.64 30.48
C MET A 136 11.23 35.86 29.83
N CYS A 137 10.66 34.84 29.18
CA CYS A 137 9.33 34.96 28.57
C CYS A 137 8.24 35.24 29.61
N VAL A 138 8.31 34.59 30.77
CA VAL A 138 7.39 34.84 31.90
C VAL A 138 7.51 36.27 32.40
N ASP A 139 8.74 36.75 32.64
CA ASP A 139 8.99 38.12 33.12
C ASP A 139 8.43 39.16 32.15
N LEU A 140 8.64 38.93 30.85
CA LEU A 140 8.17 39.84 29.80
C LEU A 140 6.65 40.00 29.78
N LEU A 141 5.85 39.01 30.21
CA LEU A 141 4.37 39.10 30.17
C LEU A 141 3.84 40.35 30.88
N ASP A 142 4.38 40.67 32.06
CA ASP A 142 3.90 41.78 32.91
C ASP A 142 4.58 43.12 32.60
N MET A 143 5.63 43.12 31.78
CA MET A 143 6.37 44.33 31.42
C MET A 143 5.65 45.14 30.33
N THR A 144 5.70 46.46 30.43
CA THR A 144 5.08 47.39 29.48
C THR A 144 6.04 48.40 28.87
N ASP A 145 7.20 48.62 29.48
CA ASP A 145 8.22 49.53 28.95
C ASP A 145 9.15 48.79 27.96
N ASP A 146 9.26 49.32 26.74
CA ASP A 146 10.06 48.72 25.66
C ASP A 146 11.54 48.58 26.03
N GLU A 147 12.13 49.57 26.71
CA GLU A 147 13.56 49.55 27.01
C GLU A 147 13.88 48.62 28.19
N GLU A 148 13.02 48.56 29.21
CA GLU A 148 13.12 47.54 30.25
C GLU A 148 13.02 46.13 29.66
N MET A 149 12.08 45.90 28.73
CA MET A 149 11.94 44.62 28.02
C MET A 149 13.18 44.27 27.20
N TYR A 150 13.76 45.25 26.49
CA TYR A 150 15.02 45.06 25.76
C TYR A 150 16.18 44.73 26.69
N GLN A 151 16.31 45.38 27.84
CA GLN A 151 17.34 45.07 28.83
C GLN A 151 17.18 43.65 29.37
N ARG A 152 15.95 43.26 29.72
CA ARG A 152 15.67 41.90 30.20
C ARG A 152 16.01 40.86 29.14
N ALA A 153 15.60 41.06 27.90
CA ALA A 153 15.89 40.13 26.82
C ALA A 153 17.39 40.07 26.48
N ALA A 154 18.09 41.21 26.45
CA ALA A 154 19.54 41.28 26.21
C ALA A 154 20.36 40.55 27.28
N SER A 155 19.86 40.48 28.53
CA SER A 155 20.53 39.73 29.61
C SER A 155 20.56 38.21 29.37
N VAL A 156 19.67 37.69 28.53
CA VAL A 156 19.51 36.25 28.24
C VAL A 156 20.00 35.89 26.84
N LEU A 157 19.62 36.67 25.83
CA LEU A 157 19.94 36.45 24.41
C LEU A 157 21.39 36.85 24.08
N THR A 158 22.33 36.17 24.70
CA THR A 158 23.77 36.41 24.56
C THR A 158 24.45 35.32 23.74
N LYS A 159 25.72 35.52 23.37
CA LYS A 159 26.57 34.49 22.74
C LYS A 159 26.66 33.18 23.54
N SER A 160 26.37 33.22 24.84
CA SER A 160 26.44 32.05 25.72
C SER A 160 25.21 31.15 25.65
N PHE A 161 24.12 31.62 25.04
CA PHE A 161 22.91 30.85 24.83
C PHE A 161 23.13 29.74 23.80
N ARG A 162 22.80 28.48 24.11
CA ARG A 162 22.98 27.36 23.19
C ARG A 162 21.68 26.92 22.52
N GLY A 163 21.76 26.59 21.23
CA GLY A 163 20.71 25.84 20.54
C GLY A 163 19.56 26.65 19.96
N MET A 164 19.57 27.98 20.07
CA MET A 164 18.56 28.87 19.48
C MET A 164 19.23 29.97 18.66
N GLN A 165 18.59 30.37 17.56
CA GLN A 165 19.00 31.49 16.70
C GLN A 165 18.02 32.65 16.82
N ALA A 166 18.41 33.84 16.35
CA ALA A 166 17.59 35.05 16.38
C ALA A 166 16.20 34.84 15.75
N ALA A 167 16.12 34.10 14.64
CA ALA A 167 14.85 33.80 13.99
C ALA A 167 13.87 33.07 14.92
N ALA A 168 14.30 31.98 15.58
CA ALA A 168 13.45 31.22 16.49
C ALA A 168 13.06 32.02 17.74
N ALA A 169 14.00 32.78 18.31
CA ALA A 169 13.73 33.65 19.46
C ALA A 169 12.73 34.77 19.11
N SER A 170 12.90 35.40 17.95
CA SER A 170 12.07 36.54 17.51
C SER A 170 10.60 36.17 17.34
N VAL A 171 10.32 34.95 16.86
CA VAL A 171 8.95 34.42 16.69
C VAL A 171 8.21 34.31 18.02
N VAL A 172 8.87 33.74 19.05
CA VAL A 172 8.29 33.60 20.39
C VAL A 172 8.07 34.98 21.02
N LEU A 173 9.09 35.84 20.97
CA LEU A 173 9.03 37.17 21.55
C LEU A 173 7.98 38.08 20.86
N HIS A 174 7.83 37.94 19.55
CA HIS A 174 6.80 38.65 18.80
C HIS A 174 5.38 38.22 19.21
N CYS A 175 5.12 36.91 19.39
CA CYS A 175 3.82 36.43 19.87
C CYS A 175 3.49 36.96 21.28
N LEU A 176 4.51 37.16 22.13
CA LEU A 176 4.35 37.70 23.46
C LEU A 176 4.12 39.22 23.46
N LYS A 177 4.92 39.98 22.69
CA LYS A 177 4.89 41.45 22.64
C LYS A 177 5.07 41.94 21.19
N PRO A 178 4.00 41.88 20.37
CA PRO A 178 4.07 42.17 18.93
C PRO A 178 4.44 43.62 18.57
N CYS A 179 4.24 44.55 19.51
CA CYS A 179 4.58 45.96 19.34
C CYS A 179 6.02 46.31 19.75
N THR A 180 6.71 45.39 20.44
CA THR A 180 8.05 45.60 21.01
C THR A 180 9.11 44.80 20.25
N PHE A 181 8.81 43.53 19.94
CA PHE A 181 9.75 42.62 19.28
C PHE A 181 9.34 42.36 17.82
N PRO A 182 10.11 42.84 16.83
CA PRO A 182 9.92 42.46 15.43
C PRO A 182 10.40 41.03 15.17
N VAL A 183 9.79 40.41 14.16
CA VAL A 183 10.24 39.13 13.61
C VAL A 183 11.45 39.42 12.73
N ILE A 184 12.57 38.74 12.98
CA ILE A 184 13.78 38.86 12.15
C ILE A 184 14.09 37.45 11.66
N ASN A 185 13.50 37.09 10.52
CA ASN A 185 13.69 35.79 9.91
C ASN A 185 14.79 35.85 8.83
N SER A 186 15.59 34.80 8.72
CA SER A 186 16.57 34.69 7.64
C SER A 186 16.01 34.02 6.38
N ASN A 187 14.84 33.37 6.44
CA ASN A 187 14.37 32.42 5.41
C ASN A 187 12.88 32.57 5.02
N VAL A 188 12.27 33.74 5.16
CA VAL A 188 10.87 33.95 4.72
C VAL A 188 10.80 35.22 3.89
N GLY A 189 10.63 35.05 2.58
CA GLY A 189 10.69 36.12 1.58
C GLY A 189 12.13 36.43 1.16
N SER A 190 12.41 36.35 -0.14
CA SER A 190 13.75 36.54 -0.72
C SER A 190 14.21 38.01 -0.80
N GLU A 191 13.47 38.93 -0.16
CA GLU A 191 13.82 40.34 -0.03
C GLU A 191 13.72 40.77 1.44
N ASP A 192 14.81 41.33 1.96
CA ASP A 192 14.85 41.87 3.30
C ASP A 192 14.04 43.18 3.33
N ILE A 193 12.81 43.12 3.86
CA ILE A 193 11.94 44.31 4.01
C ILE A 193 12.67 45.43 4.77
N PHE A 194 13.56 45.10 5.70
CA PHE A 194 14.33 46.10 6.43
C PHE A 194 15.34 46.77 5.51
N GLU A 195 16.03 46.02 4.66
CA GLU A 195 16.90 46.58 3.61
C GLU A 195 16.14 47.41 2.57
N ALA A 196 14.97 46.94 2.12
CA ALA A 196 14.09 47.68 1.21
C ALA A 196 13.60 49.02 1.81
N LEU A 197 13.47 49.07 3.14
CA LEU A 197 13.16 50.27 3.92
C LEU A 197 14.41 51.09 4.28
N GLY A 198 15.62 50.64 3.93
CA GLY A 198 16.90 51.32 4.21
C GLY A 198 17.42 51.13 5.64
N ILE A 199 16.98 50.08 6.34
CA ILE A 199 17.39 49.73 7.69
C ILE A 199 18.45 48.62 7.63
N HIS A 200 19.69 48.95 7.96
CA HIS A 200 20.78 47.97 7.99
C HIS A 200 20.88 47.26 9.35
N LEU A 201 20.69 45.94 9.34
CA LEU A 201 20.74 45.08 10.53
C LEU A 201 22.12 44.44 10.72
N ASP A 202 22.59 44.37 11.96
CA ASP A 202 23.88 43.76 12.31
C ASP A 202 23.73 42.25 12.54
N ALA A 203 24.47 41.44 11.77
CA ALA A 203 24.58 39.99 11.95
C ALA A 203 23.23 39.29 12.28
N ARG A 204 22.21 39.50 11.43
CA ARG A 204 20.78 39.16 11.65
C ARG A 204 20.46 37.78 12.25
N GLY A 205 21.28 36.76 11.99
CA GLY A 205 21.08 35.41 12.51
C GLY A 205 21.52 35.18 13.96
N LYS A 206 22.25 36.14 14.55
CA LYS A 206 22.88 36.00 15.87
C LYS A 206 22.00 36.58 16.98
N LEU A 207 21.90 35.86 18.10
CA LEU A 207 21.09 36.29 19.25
C LEU A 207 21.62 37.57 19.88
N GLU A 208 22.94 37.72 19.99
CA GLU A 208 23.55 38.86 20.67
C GLU A 208 23.34 40.21 19.98
N THR A 209 22.97 40.22 18.69
CA THR A 209 22.67 41.45 17.94
C THR A 209 21.17 41.68 17.78
N TYR A 210 20.32 40.72 18.15
CA TYR A 210 18.87 40.79 17.95
C TYR A 210 18.25 42.03 18.59
N ILE A 211 18.59 42.34 19.85
CA ILE A 211 18.00 43.48 20.57
C ILE A 211 18.44 44.82 19.97
N GLU A 212 19.69 44.94 19.53
CA GLU A 212 20.15 46.16 18.88
C GLU A 212 19.44 46.37 17.53
N ASN A 213 19.21 45.29 16.79
CA ASN A 213 18.40 45.32 15.58
C ASN A 213 16.94 45.72 15.87
N CYS A 214 16.35 45.24 16.97
CA CYS A 214 15.01 45.66 17.41
C CYS A 214 14.93 47.18 17.62
N ARG A 215 15.94 47.78 18.26
CA ARG A 215 16.01 49.24 18.46
C ARG A 215 16.06 50.00 17.14
N LYS A 216 16.90 49.56 16.18
CA LYS A 216 16.99 50.17 14.85
C LYS A 216 15.64 50.15 14.12
N ILE A 217 14.98 48.99 14.12
CA ILE A 217 13.67 48.81 13.48
C ILE A 217 12.61 49.68 14.16
N LYS A 218 12.60 49.74 15.51
CA LYS A 218 11.68 50.58 16.28
C LYS A 218 11.80 52.05 15.94
N ILE A 219 13.03 52.59 15.93
CA ILE A 219 13.32 53.99 15.60
C ILE A 219 12.77 54.32 14.21
N PHE A 220 13.03 53.44 13.23
CA PHE A 220 12.54 53.64 11.87
C PHE A 220 11.01 53.58 11.81
N ARG A 221 10.39 52.55 12.41
CA ARG A 221 8.92 52.38 12.41
C ARG A 221 8.25 53.59 13.03
N ASP A 222 8.66 53.99 14.23
CA ASP A 222 8.04 55.09 14.98
C ASP A 222 8.22 56.45 14.28
N ALA A 223 9.25 56.61 13.45
CA ALA A 223 9.44 57.81 12.64
C ALA A 223 8.62 57.83 11.34
N ASN A 224 8.28 56.66 10.77
CA ASN A 224 7.72 56.56 9.41
C ASN A 224 6.27 56.06 9.34
N PHE A 225 5.78 55.36 10.36
CA PHE A 225 4.49 54.66 10.34
C PHE A 225 3.66 54.91 11.60
N SER A 226 2.33 54.88 11.44
CA SER A 226 1.37 55.04 12.55
C SER A 226 1.13 53.75 13.33
N PHE A 227 1.20 52.59 12.67
CA PHE A 227 1.02 51.29 13.30
C PHE A 227 2.19 50.92 14.22
N LYS A 228 1.91 50.08 15.22
CA LYS A 228 2.86 49.57 16.20
C LYS A 228 3.11 48.09 16.04
N ASN A 229 2.13 47.31 15.59
CA ASN A 229 2.33 45.88 15.44
C ASN A 229 3.32 45.55 14.31
N TYR A 230 4.43 44.89 14.64
CA TYR A 230 5.46 44.56 13.65
C TYR A 230 5.02 43.51 12.63
N ARG A 231 3.89 42.80 12.86
CA ARG A 231 3.34 41.84 11.91
C ARG A 231 3.01 42.49 10.56
N ILE A 232 2.67 43.78 10.54
CA ILE A 232 2.41 44.52 9.30
C ILE A 232 3.66 44.60 8.40
N LEU A 233 4.85 44.77 9.00
CA LEU A 233 6.11 44.77 8.24
C LEU A 233 6.44 43.38 7.71
N ASP A 234 6.21 42.35 8.52
CA ASP A 234 6.41 40.96 8.13
C ASP A 234 5.46 40.57 6.97
N MET A 235 4.17 40.93 7.05
CA MET A 235 3.20 40.73 5.96
C MET A 235 3.58 41.49 4.67
N ALA A 236 4.12 42.69 4.78
CA ALA A 236 4.60 43.43 3.61
C ALA A 236 5.85 42.79 2.98
N ALA A 237 6.71 42.16 3.78
CA ALA A 237 7.83 41.34 3.29
C ALA A 237 7.34 40.15 2.45
N TRP A 238 6.23 39.52 2.88
CA TRP A 238 5.58 38.46 2.12
C TRP A 238 5.00 38.94 0.79
N GLU A 239 4.37 40.11 0.76
CA GLU A 239 3.85 40.70 -0.48
C GLU A 239 4.96 41.09 -1.47
N LEU A 240 6.12 41.51 -0.96
CA LEU A 240 7.33 41.73 -1.76
C LEU A 240 7.83 40.43 -2.40
N SER A 241 7.83 39.35 -1.63
CA SER A 241 8.16 38.01 -2.13
C SER A 241 7.09 37.40 -3.04
N ALA A 242 5.95 38.09 -3.22
CA ALA A 242 4.85 37.65 -4.08
C ALA A 242 5.00 38.12 -5.54
N ASP A 243 5.94 39.02 -5.88
CA ASP A 243 6.33 39.22 -7.28
C ASP A 243 7.19 38.03 -7.72
N PRO A 244 6.64 37.16 -8.58
CA PRO A 244 7.28 35.90 -8.90
C PRO A 244 8.57 36.06 -9.70
N ILE A 245 8.73 37.13 -10.49
CA ILE A 245 9.94 37.35 -11.29
C ILE A 245 11.10 37.79 -10.38
N HIS A 246 10.84 38.70 -9.44
CA HIS A 246 11.85 39.15 -8.47
C HIS A 246 12.28 38.02 -7.53
N ARG A 247 11.36 37.13 -7.16
CA ARG A 247 11.69 35.90 -6.41
C ARG A 247 12.71 35.03 -7.15
N VAL A 248 12.46 34.77 -8.43
CA VAL A 248 13.36 33.97 -9.28
C VAL A 248 14.72 34.67 -9.45
N ILE A 249 14.74 36.00 -9.67
CA ILE A 249 15.99 36.77 -9.79
C ILE A 249 16.80 36.70 -8.49
N SER A 250 16.16 36.79 -7.33
CA SER A 250 16.85 36.67 -6.03
C SER A 250 17.48 35.28 -5.86
N GLN A 251 16.74 34.22 -6.16
CA GLN A 251 17.25 32.84 -6.14
C GLN A 251 18.38 32.61 -7.16
N TYR A 252 18.31 33.28 -8.31
CA TYR A 252 19.35 33.26 -9.32
C TYR A 252 20.63 33.92 -8.81
N LYS A 253 20.54 35.07 -8.12
CA LYS A 253 21.69 35.74 -7.47
C LYS A 253 22.36 34.82 -6.44
N ASP A 254 21.58 34.16 -5.59
CA ASP A 254 22.09 33.20 -4.61
C ASP A 254 22.86 32.04 -5.26
N SER A 255 22.43 31.61 -6.44
CA SER A 255 23.00 30.48 -7.18
C SER A 255 24.04 30.89 -8.22
N PHE A 256 24.24 32.19 -8.44
CA PHE A 256 24.93 32.77 -9.60
C PHE A 256 26.35 32.20 -9.79
N ALA A 257 27.12 32.15 -8.69
CA ALA A 257 28.51 31.70 -8.71
C ALA A 257 28.67 30.25 -9.17
N THR A 258 27.66 29.41 -8.92
CA THR A 258 27.64 28.00 -9.32
C THR A 258 26.92 27.77 -10.64
N TRP A 259 25.91 28.58 -10.96
CA TRP A 259 25.04 28.40 -12.11
C TRP A 259 25.64 28.94 -13.40
N PHE A 260 26.05 30.21 -13.38
CA PHE A 260 26.50 30.92 -14.58
C PHE A 260 27.67 30.23 -15.32
N PRO A 261 28.68 29.63 -14.64
CA PRO A 261 29.74 28.90 -15.33
C PRO A 261 29.25 27.75 -16.21
N GLU A 262 28.17 27.06 -15.84
CA GLU A 262 27.59 25.95 -16.60
C GLU A 262 26.84 26.43 -17.85
N GLU A 263 26.32 27.66 -17.84
CA GLU A 263 25.52 28.23 -18.93
C GLU A 263 26.30 29.22 -19.83
N ALA A 264 27.54 29.55 -19.46
CA ALA A 264 28.41 30.48 -20.21
C ALA A 264 28.63 30.06 -21.69
N TYR A 265 28.45 28.78 -22.05
CA TYR A 265 28.53 28.32 -23.43
C TYR A 265 27.54 29.04 -24.37
N LYS A 266 26.42 29.56 -23.86
CA LYS A 266 25.46 30.33 -24.65
C LYS A 266 26.09 31.60 -25.22
N TRP A 267 26.79 32.35 -24.36
CA TRP A 267 27.51 33.57 -24.75
C TRP A 267 28.64 33.26 -25.74
N ARG A 268 29.30 32.11 -25.61
CA ARG A 268 30.30 31.66 -26.58
C ARG A 268 29.68 31.31 -27.94
N ALA A 269 28.50 30.68 -27.95
CA ALA A 269 27.80 30.32 -29.17
C ALA A 269 27.34 31.56 -29.96
N VAL A 270 26.76 32.56 -29.28
CA VAL A 270 26.37 33.84 -29.89
C VAL A 270 27.59 34.55 -30.48
N GLN A 271 28.68 34.64 -29.73
CA GLN A 271 29.92 35.26 -30.21
C GLN A 271 30.47 34.55 -31.46
N CYS A 272 30.51 33.22 -31.46
CA CYS A 272 30.96 32.44 -32.61
C CYS A 272 30.10 32.72 -33.86
N PHE A 273 28.79 32.85 -33.68
CA PHE A 273 27.89 33.16 -34.78
C PHE A 273 28.17 34.56 -35.33
N GLN A 274 28.20 35.58 -34.46
CA GLN A 274 28.45 36.99 -34.81
C GLN A 274 29.79 37.19 -35.55
N GLU A 275 30.85 36.49 -35.14
CA GLU A 275 32.17 36.57 -35.79
C GLU A 275 32.17 36.07 -37.25
N HIS A 276 31.38 35.03 -37.53
CA HIS A 276 31.43 34.30 -38.79
C HIS A 276 30.26 34.62 -39.73
N TRP A 277 29.14 35.12 -39.22
CA TRP A 277 27.92 35.36 -39.98
C TRP A 277 28.08 36.48 -41.00
N LYS A 278 28.32 36.10 -42.26
CA LYS A 278 28.51 37.01 -43.40
C LYS A 278 27.74 36.47 -44.60
N PRO A 279 26.41 36.70 -44.67
CA PRO A 279 25.52 36.04 -45.64
C PRO A 279 25.87 36.33 -47.11
N GLU A 280 26.53 37.45 -47.39
CA GLU A 280 26.97 37.86 -48.74
C GLU A 280 28.20 37.11 -49.27
N ARG A 281 28.81 36.24 -48.47
CA ARG A 281 29.95 35.44 -48.91
C ARG A 281 29.54 34.44 -49.99
N SER A 282 30.42 34.25 -50.98
CA SER A 282 30.24 33.28 -52.05
C SER A 282 30.27 31.83 -51.53
N ASP A 283 31.02 31.55 -50.47
CA ASP A 283 31.11 30.26 -49.77
C ASP A 283 30.06 30.14 -48.64
N PHE A 284 28.79 30.42 -48.92
CA PHE A 284 27.71 30.50 -47.92
C PHE A 284 27.59 29.24 -47.03
N ALA A 285 27.71 28.04 -47.62
CA ALA A 285 27.61 26.78 -46.88
C ALA A 285 28.71 26.64 -45.80
N GLU A 286 29.96 26.95 -46.17
CA GLU A 286 31.10 26.88 -45.25
C GLU A 286 31.05 28.01 -44.21
N MET A 287 30.57 29.19 -44.59
CA MET A 287 30.30 30.29 -43.67
C MET A 287 29.26 29.89 -42.62
N LEU A 288 28.09 29.38 -43.05
CA LEU A 288 27.01 28.95 -42.15
C LEU A 288 27.48 27.84 -41.20
N LYS A 289 28.28 26.89 -41.71
CA LYS A 289 28.88 25.83 -40.90
C LYS A 289 29.80 26.36 -39.81
N LYS A 290 30.61 27.39 -40.11
CA LYS A 290 31.47 28.05 -39.11
C LYS A 290 30.67 28.86 -38.10
N SER A 291 29.64 29.58 -38.55
CA SER A 291 28.74 30.34 -37.67
C SER A 291 28.02 29.45 -36.65
N LEU A 292 27.67 28.22 -37.01
CA LEU A 292 26.96 27.28 -36.14
C LEU A 292 27.87 26.32 -35.35
N ALA A 293 29.20 26.47 -35.43
CA ALA A 293 30.15 25.49 -34.88
C ALA A 293 30.06 25.30 -33.35
N GLN A 294 29.60 26.33 -32.61
CA GLN A 294 29.44 26.30 -31.15
C GLN A 294 27.97 26.16 -30.71
N ALA A 295 27.04 25.96 -31.64
CA ALA A 295 25.61 25.99 -31.35
C ALA A 295 25.01 24.63 -30.96
N GLY A 296 25.82 23.57 -30.96
CA GLY A 296 25.37 22.19 -30.69
C GLY A 296 24.62 22.06 -29.37
N ASN A 297 25.15 22.61 -28.27
CA ASN A 297 24.51 22.54 -26.95
C ASN A 297 23.13 23.23 -26.89
N LEU A 298 22.88 24.20 -27.78
CA LEU A 298 21.63 24.95 -27.85
C LEU A 298 20.59 24.30 -28.78
N MET A 299 21.02 23.61 -29.83
CA MET A 299 20.14 23.18 -30.91
C MET A 299 20.11 21.66 -31.16
N ASP A 300 21.20 20.95 -30.92
CA ASP A 300 21.30 19.52 -31.19
C ASP A 300 20.91 18.70 -29.94
N THR A 301 20.26 17.56 -30.15
CA THR A 301 19.99 16.55 -29.11
C THR A 301 20.47 15.18 -29.58
N ASN A 302 20.36 14.14 -28.74
CA ASN A 302 20.70 12.77 -29.16
C ASN A 302 19.83 12.24 -30.32
N TYR A 303 18.71 12.90 -30.62
CA TYR A 303 17.73 12.45 -31.62
C TYR A 303 17.36 13.51 -32.66
N SER A 304 17.85 14.75 -32.52
CA SER A 304 17.56 15.89 -33.40
C SER A 304 18.85 16.61 -33.76
N PHE A 305 19.10 16.83 -35.07
CA PHE A 305 20.36 17.40 -35.57
C PHE A 305 20.12 18.56 -36.56
N PRO A 306 19.46 19.64 -36.14
CA PRO A 306 19.15 20.78 -37.00
C PRO A 306 20.37 21.41 -37.66
N CYS A 307 21.50 21.53 -36.94
CA CYS A 307 22.72 22.15 -37.48
C CYS A 307 23.26 21.35 -38.67
N LYS A 308 23.28 20.02 -38.53
CA LYS A 308 23.73 19.12 -39.61
C LYS A 308 22.81 19.17 -40.81
N MET A 309 21.49 19.24 -40.59
CA MET A 309 20.52 19.29 -41.69
C MET A 309 20.58 20.59 -42.46
N ILE A 310 20.63 21.74 -41.78
CA ILE A 310 20.66 23.04 -42.48
C ILE A 310 21.98 23.28 -43.22
N THR A 311 23.10 22.83 -42.66
CA THR A 311 24.41 22.90 -43.33
C THR A 311 24.47 21.95 -44.52
N PHE A 312 23.91 20.74 -44.40
CA PHE A 312 23.75 19.83 -45.53
C PHE A 312 22.91 20.44 -46.65
N PHE A 313 21.79 21.09 -46.33
CA PHE A 313 20.98 21.79 -47.33
C PHE A 313 21.74 22.95 -47.97
N ALA A 314 22.53 23.71 -47.20
CA ALA A 314 23.34 24.80 -47.73
C ALA A 314 24.46 24.28 -48.66
N GLU A 315 25.02 23.09 -48.41
CA GLU A 315 25.99 22.46 -49.30
C GLU A 315 25.37 22.02 -50.65
N LYS A 316 24.07 21.71 -50.67
CA LYS A 316 23.33 21.30 -51.88
C LYS A 316 22.73 22.48 -52.64
N GLU A 317 22.12 23.41 -51.94
CA GLU A 317 21.45 24.59 -52.50
C GLU A 317 21.79 25.85 -51.69
N PRO A 318 23.02 26.37 -51.83
CA PRO A 318 23.49 27.51 -51.03
C PRO A 318 22.63 28.76 -51.23
N ASP A 319 22.18 29.05 -52.46
CA ASP A 319 21.37 30.23 -52.74
C ASP A 319 19.94 30.13 -52.19
N THR A 320 19.35 28.91 -52.21
CA THR A 320 18.02 28.65 -51.63
C THR A 320 18.05 28.84 -50.12
N VAL A 321 19.04 28.25 -49.44
CA VAL A 321 19.19 28.41 -47.98
C VAL A 321 19.57 29.84 -47.62
N ARG A 322 20.43 30.52 -48.40
CA ARG A 322 20.70 31.96 -48.21
C ARG A 322 19.42 32.78 -48.29
N SER A 323 18.55 32.52 -49.28
CA SER A 323 17.25 33.19 -49.41
C SER A 323 16.33 32.92 -48.22
N MET A 324 16.34 31.71 -47.64
CA MET A 324 15.58 31.39 -46.43
C MET A 324 15.99 32.27 -45.24
N PHE A 325 17.30 32.41 -44.99
CA PHE A 325 17.82 33.27 -43.91
C PHE A 325 17.57 34.76 -44.18
N GLN A 326 17.67 35.22 -45.44
CA GLN A 326 17.35 36.61 -45.80
C GLN A 326 15.87 36.95 -45.54
N GLN A 327 14.96 36.01 -45.82
CA GLN A 327 13.53 36.19 -45.55
C GLN A 327 13.21 36.13 -44.05
N LEU A 328 13.86 35.23 -43.31
CA LEU A 328 13.76 35.13 -41.85
C LEU A 328 14.23 36.41 -41.16
N LEU A 329 15.25 37.08 -41.70
CA LEU A 329 15.85 38.29 -41.12
C LEU A 329 15.30 39.59 -41.75
N ALA A 330 14.26 39.50 -42.58
CA ALA A 330 13.69 40.67 -43.24
C ALA A 330 13.07 41.64 -42.22
N PRO A 331 13.36 42.96 -42.29
CA PRO A 331 12.84 43.93 -41.34
C PRO A 331 11.33 44.14 -41.52
N GLY A 332 10.59 44.16 -40.40
CA GLY A 332 9.18 44.56 -40.34
C GLY A 332 8.16 43.47 -40.68
N ALA A 333 8.60 42.22 -40.89
CA ALA A 333 7.71 41.08 -41.08
C ALA A 333 7.30 40.44 -39.73
N ASP A 334 6.16 39.76 -39.73
CA ASP A 334 5.63 39.04 -38.58
C ASP A 334 6.50 37.80 -38.27
N ILE A 335 6.93 37.66 -37.02
CA ILE A 335 7.87 36.59 -36.62
C ILE A 335 7.26 35.19 -36.79
N VAL A 336 5.95 35.04 -36.57
CA VAL A 336 5.25 33.76 -36.72
C VAL A 336 5.20 33.36 -38.20
N GLU A 337 4.87 34.30 -39.08
CA GLU A 337 4.88 34.10 -40.52
C GLU A 337 6.29 33.74 -41.04
N GLN A 338 7.33 34.43 -40.56
CA GLN A 338 8.72 34.14 -40.94
C GLN A 338 9.16 32.73 -40.55
N ILE A 339 8.80 32.28 -39.34
CA ILE A 339 9.09 30.93 -38.86
C ILE A 339 8.37 29.87 -39.70
N GLN A 340 7.09 30.08 -40.01
CA GLN A 340 6.29 29.17 -40.84
C GLN A 340 6.84 29.05 -42.26
N ASN A 341 7.21 30.19 -42.88
CA ASN A 341 7.83 30.22 -44.20
C ASN A 341 9.17 29.48 -44.23
N PHE A 342 9.98 29.62 -43.18
CA PHE A 342 11.25 28.91 -43.07
C PHE A 342 11.05 27.38 -42.96
N LYS A 343 10.08 26.93 -42.14
CA LYS A 343 9.69 25.52 -42.03
C LYS A 343 9.25 24.94 -43.38
N GLN A 344 8.34 25.62 -44.07
CA GLN A 344 7.82 25.16 -45.36
C GLN A 344 8.94 24.99 -46.41
N ARG A 345 9.91 25.91 -46.44
CA ARG A 345 11.07 25.78 -47.34
C ARG A 345 12.00 24.64 -46.94
N ALA A 346 12.18 24.39 -45.64
CA ALA A 346 12.93 23.24 -45.15
C ALA A 346 12.26 21.90 -45.52
N ASP A 347 10.93 21.82 -45.50
CA ASP A 347 10.18 20.64 -45.97
C ASP A 347 10.40 20.37 -47.46
N ILE A 348 10.39 21.41 -48.29
CA ILE A 348 10.68 21.29 -49.73
C ILE A 348 12.10 20.73 -49.96
N LEU A 349 13.09 21.24 -49.22
CA LEU A 349 14.47 20.77 -49.30
C LEU A 349 14.61 19.33 -48.79
N LEU A 350 13.91 18.97 -47.72
CA LEU A 350 13.87 17.61 -47.20
C LEU A 350 13.31 16.65 -48.24
N ALA A 351 12.13 16.95 -48.81
CA ALA A 351 11.50 16.11 -49.82
C ALA A 351 12.39 15.93 -51.07
N LYS A 352 13.15 16.96 -51.44
CA LYS A 352 14.07 16.92 -52.58
C LYS A 352 15.33 16.10 -52.33
N TYR A 353 15.84 16.09 -51.10
CA TYR A 353 17.12 15.47 -50.74
C TYR A 353 17.00 14.33 -49.72
N GLN A 354 15.85 13.67 -49.64
CA GLN A 354 15.66 12.47 -48.82
C GLN A 354 16.12 11.21 -49.56
N PHE A 355 17.42 10.91 -49.52
CA PHE A 355 18.02 9.74 -50.21
C PHE A 355 18.48 8.62 -49.25
N LYS A 356 18.33 8.80 -47.94
CA LYS A 356 18.63 7.78 -46.92
C LYS A 356 17.45 7.61 -45.97
N GLU A 357 17.21 6.37 -45.57
CA GLU A 357 16.16 6.00 -44.60
C GLU A 357 16.35 6.67 -43.23
N SER A 358 17.58 7.08 -42.90
CA SER A 358 17.93 7.81 -41.68
C SER A 358 17.60 9.32 -41.71
N MET A 359 17.24 9.89 -42.86
CA MET A 359 16.92 11.32 -43.02
C MET A 359 15.40 11.53 -43.07
N LYS A 360 14.73 11.37 -41.93
CA LYS A 360 13.26 11.44 -41.86
C LYS A 360 12.69 12.84 -41.59
N GLN A 361 13.49 13.75 -41.03
CA GLN A 361 13.07 15.11 -40.63
C GLN A 361 14.19 16.13 -40.89
N HIS A 362 13.82 17.40 -41.06
CA HIS A 362 14.76 18.52 -41.22
C HIS A 362 15.15 19.19 -39.89
N TYR A 363 14.39 18.91 -38.82
CA TYR A 363 14.60 19.41 -37.45
C TYR A 363 14.58 20.95 -37.28
N GLN A 364 14.10 21.69 -38.29
CA GLN A 364 13.98 23.17 -38.24
C GLN A 364 12.67 23.57 -37.56
N GLY A 365 12.56 23.33 -36.25
CA GLY A 365 11.39 23.70 -35.43
C GLY A 365 11.42 25.16 -34.95
N ASP A 366 10.38 25.60 -34.22
CA ASP A 366 10.28 26.98 -33.71
C ASP A 366 11.51 27.36 -32.85
N ARG A 367 11.93 26.48 -31.92
CA ARG A 367 13.14 26.67 -31.09
C ARG A 367 14.39 26.94 -31.93
N THR A 368 14.63 26.12 -32.95
CA THR A 368 15.81 26.21 -33.81
C THR A 368 15.80 27.51 -34.60
N ILE A 369 14.66 27.87 -35.19
CA ILE A 369 14.53 29.08 -36.00
C ILE A 369 14.63 30.34 -35.14
N CYS A 370 14.03 30.35 -33.94
CA CYS A 370 14.22 31.42 -32.96
C CYS A 370 15.68 31.54 -32.51
N THR A 371 16.43 30.44 -32.43
CA THR A 371 17.88 30.48 -32.15
C THR A 371 18.64 31.18 -33.27
N TYR A 372 18.26 30.99 -34.53
CA TYR A 372 18.85 31.76 -35.66
C TYR A 372 18.52 33.25 -35.60
N LEU A 373 17.27 33.59 -35.30
CA LEU A 373 16.83 34.98 -35.11
C LEU A 373 17.64 35.65 -33.98
N PHE A 374 17.74 34.98 -32.84
CA PHE A 374 18.52 35.43 -31.69
C PHE A 374 20.00 35.59 -32.03
N PHE A 375 20.62 34.58 -32.66
CA PHE A 375 22.02 34.67 -33.04
C PHE A 375 22.32 35.79 -34.01
N ALA A 376 21.41 36.11 -34.93
CA ALA A 376 21.61 37.19 -35.90
C ALA A 376 21.28 38.58 -35.32
N GLN A 377 20.31 38.67 -34.41
CA GLN A 377 19.83 39.90 -33.78
C GLN A 377 19.60 39.69 -32.26
N PRO A 378 20.69 39.53 -31.48
CA PRO A 378 20.63 39.16 -30.05
C PRO A 378 19.98 40.24 -29.17
N ASP A 379 20.04 41.50 -29.58
CA ASP A 379 19.47 42.63 -28.82
C ASP A 379 17.97 42.87 -29.13
N ARG A 380 17.33 41.95 -29.86
CA ARG A 380 15.94 42.09 -30.32
C ARG A 380 15.06 40.87 -30.04
N TYR A 381 15.64 39.68 -30.04
CA TYR A 381 14.92 38.42 -29.87
C TYR A 381 15.42 37.67 -28.63
N PHE A 382 14.84 36.51 -28.36
CA PHE A 382 15.16 35.67 -27.20
C PHE A 382 15.24 34.20 -27.61
N LEU A 383 15.92 33.37 -26.82
CA LEU A 383 16.09 31.93 -27.00
C LEU A 383 14.82 31.15 -26.63
N TYR A 384 13.86 31.11 -27.55
CA TYR A 384 12.59 30.42 -27.34
C TYR A 384 12.74 28.90 -27.13
N GLN A 385 12.11 28.39 -26.06
CA GLN A 385 11.82 26.97 -25.89
C GLN A 385 10.51 26.77 -25.13
N TYR A 386 9.55 26.08 -25.76
CA TYR A 386 8.22 25.81 -25.18
C TYR A 386 8.26 25.26 -23.75
N GLY A 387 9.06 24.21 -23.51
CA GLY A 387 9.15 23.60 -22.18
C GLY A 387 9.69 24.55 -21.11
N LYS A 388 10.62 25.45 -21.46
CA LYS A 388 11.15 26.46 -20.54
C LYS A 388 10.09 27.51 -20.20
N LEU A 389 9.40 28.03 -21.22
CA LEU A 389 8.29 28.98 -21.04
C LEU A 389 7.23 28.43 -20.11
N LYS A 390 6.77 27.21 -20.38
CA LYS A 390 5.74 26.51 -19.62
C LYS A 390 6.12 26.39 -18.14
N ALA A 391 7.29 25.82 -17.86
CA ALA A 391 7.76 25.61 -16.50
C ALA A 391 8.03 26.93 -15.76
N PHE A 392 8.48 27.97 -16.48
CA PHE A 392 8.64 29.30 -15.91
C PHE A 392 7.30 29.95 -15.58
N LEU A 393 6.28 29.82 -16.43
CA LEU A 393 4.92 30.31 -16.15
C LEU A 393 4.28 29.57 -14.95
N GLU A 394 4.55 28.27 -14.79
CA GLU A 394 4.12 27.49 -13.62
C GLU A 394 4.81 27.96 -12.33
N GLU A 395 6.14 28.13 -12.36
CA GLU A 395 6.91 28.64 -11.23
C GLU A 395 6.41 30.02 -10.80
N THR A 396 6.14 30.88 -11.79
CA THR A 396 5.82 32.28 -11.55
C THR A 396 4.32 32.55 -11.38
N GLY A 397 3.44 31.67 -11.82
CA GLY A 397 1.99 31.91 -11.82
C GLY A 397 1.54 33.03 -12.76
N LEU A 398 2.38 33.45 -13.72
CA LEU A 398 2.05 34.45 -14.73
C LEU A 398 0.98 33.91 -15.69
N SER A 399 -0.02 34.73 -16.01
CA SER A 399 -1.17 34.30 -16.82
C SER A 399 -0.95 34.57 -18.31
N THR A 400 -0.33 33.61 -19.00
CA THR A 400 -0.18 33.62 -20.46
C THR A 400 -0.65 32.30 -21.06
N THR A 401 -1.45 32.35 -22.12
CA THR A 401 -1.94 31.15 -22.80
C THR A 401 -0.87 30.57 -23.73
N CYS A 402 -0.47 29.32 -23.50
CA CYS A 402 0.53 28.62 -24.31
C CYS A 402 0.04 27.23 -24.71
N LYS A 403 0.05 26.91 -26.00
CA LYS A 403 -0.44 25.63 -26.55
C LYS A 403 0.67 24.86 -27.24
N MET A 404 0.91 23.60 -26.87
CA MET A 404 1.99 22.81 -27.48
C MET A 404 1.83 22.73 -29.01
N GLY A 405 2.92 22.97 -29.74
CA GLY A 405 2.94 22.97 -31.21
C GLY A 405 2.40 24.24 -31.87
N ASP A 406 1.94 25.23 -31.09
CA ASP A 406 1.50 26.52 -31.61
C ASP A 406 2.67 27.52 -31.71
N THR A 407 2.94 28.03 -32.91
CA THR A 407 3.99 29.05 -33.13
C THR A 407 3.64 30.38 -32.45
N GLN A 408 2.38 30.63 -32.09
CA GLN A 408 1.96 31.81 -31.30
C GLN A 408 2.65 31.87 -29.93
N ASN A 409 3.10 30.74 -29.38
CA ASN A 409 3.87 30.70 -28.14
C ASN A 409 5.17 31.52 -28.21
N VAL A 410 5.71 31.78 -29.40
CA VAL A 410 6.90 32.61 -29.56
C VAL A 410 6.59 34.05 -29.13
N LEU A 411 5.40 34.57 -29.44
CA LEU A 411 4.98 35.91 -28.99
C LEU A 411 4.78 35.95 -27.48
N ALA A 412 4.15 34.92 -26.91
CA ALA A 412 4.03 34.75 -25.46
C ALA A 412 5.40 34.74 -24.76
N TYR A 413 6.38 34.03 -25.32
CA TYR A 413 7.74 34.02 -24.79
C TYR A 413 8.40 35.39 -24.84
N GLN A 414 8.25 36.11 -25.97
CA GLN A 414 8.79 37.46 -26.13
C GLN A 414 8.20 38.41 -25.08
N GLU A 415 6.89 38.32 -24.81
CA GLU A 415 6.24 39.14 -23.78
C GLU A 415 6.82 38.87 -22.38
N VAL A 416 6.90 37.61 -21.98
CA VAL A 416 7.45 37.20 -20.67
C VAL A 416 8.93 37.58 -20.55
N ALA A 417 9.73 37.31 -21.57
CA ALA A 417 11.15 37.64 -21.59
C ALA A 417 11.41 39.15 -21.49
N ASN A 418 10.57 39.98 -22.12
CA ASN A 418 10.66 41.44 -21.95
C ASN A 418 10.31 41.90 -20.53
N GLN A 419 9.36 41.23 -19.85
CA GLN A 419 9.07 41.52 -18.44
C GLN A 419 10.27 41.17 -17.55
N VAL A 420 10.86 39.99 -17.73
CA VAL A 420 12.08 39.57 -17.00
C VAL A 420 13.24 40.52 -17.31
N LEU A 421 13.46 40.87 -18.57
CA LEU A 421 14.50 41.81 -18.98
C LEU A 421 14.36 43.17 -18.29
N THR A 422 13.13 43.69 -18.18
CA THR A 422 12.85 44.95 -17.49
C THR A 422 13.26 44.88 -16.02
N CYS A 423 13.00 43.76 -15.35
CA CYS A 423 13.43 43.53 -13.96
C CYS A 423 14.96 43.41 -13.84
N VAL A 424 15.59 42.66 -14.75
CA VAL A 424 17.06 42.49 -14.80
C VAL A 424 17.76 43.84 -14.96
N GLN A 425 17.30 44.69 -15.88
CA GLN A 425 17.87 46.01 -16.13
C GLN A 425 17.70 46.99 -14.94
N GLN A 426 16.79 46.69 -14.02
CA GLN A 426 16.56 47.48 -12.81
C GLN A 426 17.33 46.97 -11.58
N ASP A 427 17.81 45.72 -11.58
CA ASP A 427 18.55 45.10 -10.48
C ASP A 427 20.06 45.40 -10.58
N ARG A 428 20.53 46.42 -9.86
CA ARG A 428 21.94 46.84 -9.87
C ARG A 428 22.91 45.81 -9.32
N GLU A 429 22.47 44.98 -8.39
CA GLU A 429 23.33 43.97 -7.76
C GLU A 429 23.63 42.85 -8.76
N LEU A 430 22.58 42.32 -9.40
CA LEU A 430 22.71 41.33 -10.46
C LEU A 430 23.60 41.81 -11.60
N LEU A 431 23.40 43.06 -12.06
CA LEU A 431 24.19 43.63 -13.15
C LEU A 431 25.68 43.76 -12.77
N ASN A 432 26.00 44.17 -11.54
CA ASN A 432 27.38 44.22 -11.08
C ASN A 432 28.02 42.82 -11.03
N MET A 433 27.30 41.82 -10.51
CA MET A 433 27.76 40.42 -10.48
C MET A 433 28.04 39.88 -11.89
N PHE A 434 27.16 40.19 -12.84
CA PHE A 434 27.31 39.80 -14.24
C PHE A 434 28.51 40.50 -14.89
N GLU A 435 28.68 41.81 -14.67
CA GLU A 435 29.80 42.59 -15.22
C GLU A 435 31.16 42.12 -14.72
N GLU A 436 31.27 41.84 -13.42
CA GLU A 436 32.48 41.26 -12.83
C GLU A 436 32.81 39.91 -13.50
N LYS A 437 31.81 39.05 -13.67
CA LYS A 437 32.00 37.75 -14.30
C LYS A 437 32.31 37.83 -15.79
N ARG A 438 31.71 38.79 -16.49
CA ARG A 438 31.96 39.09 -17.90
C ARG A 438 33.40 39.54 -18.12
N ALA A 439 33.93 40.40 -17.24
CA ALA A 439 35.31 40.83 -17.29
C ALA A 439 36.31 39.65 -17.15
N GLU A 440 35.96 38.59 -16.42
CA GLU A 440 36.76 37.36 -16.33
C GLU A 440 36.74 36.52 -17.61
N LEU A 441 35.60 36.44 -18.30
CA LEU A 441 35.42 35.61 -19.50
C LEU A 441 36.13 36.16 -20.75
N GLY A 442 36.31 37.48 -20.84
CA GLY A 442 37.03 38.16 -21.91
C GLY A 442 36.33 38.17 -23.28
N SER A 443 37.03 38.63 -24.32
CA SER A 443 36.45 38.90 -25.66
C SER A 443 36.01 37.66 -26.47
N ALA A 444 36.17 36.45 -25.91
CA ALA A 444 35.71 35.23 -26.53
C ALA A 444 34.20 34.97 -26.33
N TYR A 445 33.52 35.77 -25.51
CA TYR A 445 32.10 35.66 -25.19
C TYR A 445 31.36 36.92 -25.63
N TYR A 446 30.08 36.78 -25.98
CA TYR A 446 29.26 37.91 -26.41
C TYR A 446 29.14 38.92 -25.25
N PRO A 447 29.20 40.24 -25.48
CA PRO A 447 29.13 41.21 -24.38
C PRO A 447 27.74 41.27 -23.73
N ASP A 448 26.66 41.02 -24.47
CA ASP A 448 25.28 41.09 -23.98
C ASP A 448 24.94 42.44 -23.30
N ASP A 449 25.30 43.56 -23.93
CA ASP A 449 25.14 44.90 -23.36
C ASP A 449 23.67 45.26 -23.07
N GLU A 450 22.73 44.69 -23.83
CA GLU A 450 21.29 44.84 -23.61
C GLU A 450 20.69 43.74 -22.72
N HIS A 451 21.51 42.82 -22.18
CA HIS A 451 21.15 41.79 -21.19
C HIS A 451 20.06 40.78 -21.59
N HIS A 452 19.81 40.61 -22.89
CA HIS A 452 18.78 39.69 -23.37
C HIS A 452 19.15 38.24 -23.09
N LEU A 453 20.44 37.90 -23.22
CA LEU A 453 20.91 36.54 -22.93
C LEU A 453 20.90 36.25 -21.43
N LEU A 454 21.21 37.25 -20.59
CA LEU A 454 21.07 37.16 -19.14
C LEU A 454 19.61 36.96 -18.71
N ALA A 455 18.67 37.67 -19.33
CA ALA A 455 17.24 37.47 -19.09
C ALA A 455 16.77 36.06 -19.49
N ASP A 456 17.22 35.54 -20.64
CA ASP A 456 16.95 34.16 -21.06
C ASP A 456 17.55 33.12 -20.09
N ASP A 457 18.73 33.39 -19.53
CA ASP A 457 19.35 32.49 -18.55
C ASP A 457 18.59 32.45 -17.23
N ILE A 458 18.03 33.59 -16.80
CA ILE A 458 17.17 33.69 -15.63
C ILE A 458 15.83 32.98 -15.86
N ILE A 459 15.24 33.11 -17.05
CA ILE A 459 14.05 32.32 -17.42
C ILE A 459 14.37 30.83 -17.39
N TYR A 460 15.53 30.45 -17.92
CA TYR A 460 15.97 29.07 -17.86
C TYR A 460 16.14 28.60 -16.41
N PHE A 461 16.87 29.34 -15.58
CA PHE A 461 17.02 29.03 -14.15
C PHE A 461 15.66 28.88 -13.45
N GLY A 462 14.74 29.83 -13.64
CA GLY A 462 13.40 29.77 -13.09
C GLY A 462 12.62 28.54 -13.55
N SER A 463 12.74 28.16 -14.82
CA SER A 463 12.16 26.91 -15.33
C SER A 463 12.76 25.66 -14.69
N GLN A 464 13.97 25.75 -14.12
CA GLN A 464 14.63 24.66 -13.40
C GLN A 464 14.35 24.70 -11.89
N LEU A 465 13.77 25.78 -11.34
CA LEU A 465 13.32 25.85 -9.94
C LEU A 465 12.08 24.99 -9.70
N HIS A 466 11.15 25.00 -10.67
CA HIS A 466 10.03 24.07 -10.74
C HIS A 466 10.44 22.71 -11.35
N LYS A 467 11.67 22.25 -11.07
CA LYS A 467 12.01 20.85 -11.32
C LYS A 467 11.29 19.97 -10.32
N SER A 468 10.05 19.64 -10.69
CA SER A 468 9.66 18.25 -10.55
C SER A 468 10.70 17.44 -11.31
N ASP A 469 11.46 16.61 -10.61
CA ASP A 469 12.35 15.64 -11.24
C ASP A 469 11.59 14.67 -12.18
N TYR A 470 10.25 14.72 -12.18
CA TYR A 470 9.35 13.81 -12.84
C TYR A 470 8.79 14.35 -14.16
N TRP A 471 8.85 13.51 -15.18
CA TRP A 471 8.34 13.69 -16.54
C TRP A 471 7.17 12.72 -16.84
N PRO A 472 6.13 13.11 -17.58
CA PRO A 472 5.89 14.49 -18.02
C PRO A 472 5.43 15.36 -16.85
N SER A 473 5.75 16.64 -16.87
CA SER A 473 5.10 17.59 -15.95
C SER A 473 3.59 17.64 -16.21
N LEU A 474 2.80 18.10 -15.23
CA LEU A 474 1.34 18.27 -15.40
C LEU A 474 1.05 19.17 -16.61
N ALA A 475 1.86 20.22 -16.76
CA ALA A 475 1.99 20.99 -17.98
C ALA A 475 2.10 20.12 -19.24
N GLU A 476 3.16 19.32 -19.36
CA GLU A 476 3.50 18.58 -20.58
C GLU A 476 2.43 17.56 -20.97
N TYR A 477 1.75 16.99 -19.98
CA TYR A 477 0.69 16.04 -20.21
C TYR A 477 -0.24 15.89 -19.00
N ASP A 478 -1.50 16.23 -19.23
CA ASP A 478 -2.63 15.97 -18.34
C ASP A 478 -3.57 14.96 -19.05
N PRO A 479 -3.88 13.80 -18.44
CA PRO A 479 -4.87 12.89 -18.98
C PRO A 479 -6.31 13.42 -18.89
N GLU A 480 -6.55 14.54 -18.19
CA GLU A 480 -7.88 15.13 -17.95
C GLU A 480 -8.86 14.16 -17.27
N ILE A 481 -8.33 13.32 -16.37
CA ILE A 481 -9.11 12.33 -15.60
C ILE A 481 -9.11 12.76 -14.13
N SER A 482 -10.29 13.14 -13.61
CA SER A 482 -10.45 13.52 -12.21
C SER A 482 -10.31 12.32 -11.25
N ALA A 483 -10.10 12.58 -9.96
CA ALA A 483 -10.05 11.53 -8.94
C ALA A 483 -11.35 10.69 -8.88
N GLU A 484 -12.52 11.31 -9.12
CA GLU A 484 -13.81 10.59 -9.17
C GLU A 484 -13.91 9.68 -10.40
N GLN A 485 -13.45 10.16 -11.56
CA GLN A 485 -13.40 9.34 -12.78
C GLN A 485 -12.41 8.18 -12.62
N TRP A 486 -11.26 8.43 -12.00
CA TRP A 486 -10.30 7.39 -11.62
C TRP A 486 -10.93 6.35 -10.71
N LEU A 487 -11.72 6.76 -9.71
CA LEU A 487 -12.41 5.83 -8.81
C LEU A 487 -13.34 4.89 -9.58
N GLY A 488 -14.08 5.41 -10.58
CA GLY A 488 -14.89 4.61 -11.49
C GLY A 488 -14.06 3.65 -12.38
N LEU A 489 -12.94 4.13 -12.93
CA LEU A 489 -12.04 3.34 -13.78
C LEU A 489 -11.32 2.22 -13.01
N LEU A 490 -10.97 2.47 -11.74
CA LEU A 490 -10.33 1.48 -10.86
C LEU A 490 -11.33 0.44 -10.32
N ALA A 491 -12.61 0.81 -10.22
CA ALA A 491 -13.70 -0.10 -9.85
C ALA A 491 -14.09 -1.03 -11.02
N ASP A 492 -13.99 -0.57 -12.27
CA ASP A 492 -14.30 -1.35 -13.48
C ASP A 492 -13.24 -2.43 -13.76
N ARG A 493 -13.59 -3.70 -13.52
CA ARG A 493 -12.72 -4.87 -13.72
C ARG A 493 -12.41 -5.16 -15.19
N THR A 494 -13.18 -4.63 -16.12
CA THR A 494 -12.85 -4.74 -17.56
C THR A 494 -11.71 -3.81 -17.96
N ILE A 495 -11.43 -2.79 -17.15
CA ILE A 495 -10.39 -1.77 -17.37
C ILE A 495 -9.20 -2.02 -16.44
N CYS A 496 -9.44 -1.99 -15.12
CA CYS A 496 -8.44 -2.20 -14.10
C CYS A 496 -8.50 -3.63 -13.54
N THR A 497 -7.58 -4.48 -14.02
CA THR A 497 -7.47 -5.85 -13.54
C THR A 497 -6.99 -5.90 -12.09
N VAL A 498 -7.23 -7.04 -11.46
CA VAL A 498 -6.74 -7.34 -10.10
C VAL A 498 -5.22 -7.14 -9.97
N GLU A 499 -4.47 -7.61 -10.96
CA GLU A 499 -3.02 -7.45 -10.97
C GLU A 499 -2.64 -5.97 -11.11
N ASN A 500 -3.34 -5.21 -11.95
CA ASN A 500 -3.09 -3.79 -12.09
C ASN A 500 -3.29 -3.04 -10.78
N LEU A 501 -4.39 -3.30 -10.06
CA LEU A 501 -4.65 -2.64 -8.78
C LEU A 501 -3.62 -3.05 -7.73
N LYS A 502 -3.17 -4.32 -7.71
CA LYS A 502 -2.11 -4.79 -6.82
C LYS A 502 -0.79 -4.04 -7.07
N ILE A 503 -0.42 -3.82 -8.33
CA ILE A 503 0.78 -3.07 -8.70
C ILE A 503 0.65 -1.60 -8.24
N LEU A 504 -0.46 -0.93 -8.55
CA LEU A 504 -0.71 0.45 -8.14
C LEU A 504 -0.70 0.63 -6.61
N LYS A 505 -1.35 -0.26 -5.85
CA LYS A 505 -1.31 -0.26 -4.38
C LYS A 505 0.09 -0.53 -3.82
N THR A 506 0.88 -1.37 -4.49
CA THR A 506 2.26 -1.63 -4.06
C THR A 506 3.15 -0.40 -4.25
N ILE A 507 2.96 0.36 -5.34
CA ILE A 507 3.63 1.65 -5.55
C ILE A 507 3.18 2.64 -4.46
N GLN A 508 1.89 2.70 -4.14
CA GLN A 508 1.35 3.54 -3.05
C GLN A 508 1.97 3.19 -1.68
N GLN A 509 2.08 1.90 -1.35
CA GLN A 509 2.73 1.41 -0.11
C GLN A 509 4.24 1.71 -0.05
N LEU A 510 4.89 1.91 -1.19
CA LEU A 510 6.30 2.33 -1.28
C LEU A 510 6.46 3.86 -1.19
N GLY A 511 5.40 4.59 -0.82
CA GLY A 511 5.40 6.05 -0.72
C GLY A 511 4.90 6.75 -1.99
N GLY A 512 4.22 6.03 -2.89
CA GLY A 512 3.67 6.58 -4.13
C GLY A 512 4.64 6.61 -5.31
N GLU A 513 5.87 6.12 -5.13
CA GLU A 513 6.93 6.06 -6.15
C GLU A 513 7.66 4.71 -6.11
N ALA A 514 7.94 4.10 -7.27
CA ALA A 514 8.76 2.90 -7.37
C ALA A 514 9.38 2.68 -8.77
N THR A 515 10.54 2.04 -8.84
CA THR A 515 11.10 1.51 -10.09
C THR A 515 10.50 0.14 -10.44
N CYS A 516 10.49 -0.23 -11.72
CA CYS A 516 10.12 -1.60 -12.14
C CYS A 516 11.05 -2.69 -11.56
N LYS A 517 12.26 -2.33 -11.10
CA LYS A 517 13.17 -3.26 -10.44
C LYS A 517 12.83 -3.43 -8.95
N GLN A 518 12.41 -2.37 -8.27
CA GLN A 518 11.85 -2.46 -6.92
C GLN A 518 10.55 -3.27 -6.90
N LEU A 519 9.67 -3.07 -7.89
CA LEU A 519 8.47 -3.90 -8.06
C LEU A 519 8.83 -5.37 -8.32
N SER A 520 9.85 -5.63 -9.15
CA SER A 520 10.39 -6.98 -9.35
C SER A 520 10.89 -7.64 -8.08
N LEU A 521 11.64 -6.91 -7.24
CA LEU A 521 12.12 -7.42 -5.95
C LEU A 521 10.99 -7.65 -4.95
N LYS A 522 9.96 -6.81 -4.95
CA LYS A 522 8.87 -6.86 -3.95
C LYS A 522 7.75 -7.84 -4.32
N LEU A 523 7.40 -7.94 -5.61
CA LEU A 523 6.30 -8.76 -6.12
C LEU A 523 6.79 -10.06 -6.80
N GLY A 524 8.07 -10.16 -7.17
CA GLY A 524 8.74 -11.41 -7.57
C GLY A 524 8.60 -11.81 -9.04
N ASP A 525 8.24 -10.88 -9.92
CA ASP A 525 8.24 -11.09 -11.39
C ASP A 525 9.32 -10.21 -12.05
N THR A 526 9.49 -10.26 -13.36
CA THR A 526 10.47 -9.46 -14.11
C THR A 526 10.06 -7.99 -14.23
N SER A 527 11.04 -7.09 -14.33
CA SER A 527 10.77 -5.67 -14.58
C SER A 527 10.01 -5.42 -15.90
N ALA A 528 10.19 -6.29 -16.90
CA ALA A 528 9.47 -6.21 -18.17
C ALA A 528 7.97 -6.52 -18.02
N HIS A 529 7.62 -7.47 -17.14
CA HIS A 529 6.24 -7.82 -16.82
C HIS A 529 5.46 -6.63 -16.24
N TYR A 530 6.00 -5.99 -15.19
CA TYR A 530 5.35 -4.83 -14.56
C TYR A 530 5.20 -3.65 -15.53
N ASN A 531 6.21 -3.43 -16.38
CA ASN A 531 6.14 -2.39 -17.40
C ASN A 531 5.03 -2.69 -18.42
N GLY A 532 4.96 -3.93 -18.92
CA GLY A 532 3.91 -4.38 -19.83
C GLY A 532 2.52 -4.25 -19.22
N SER A 533 2.33 -4.71 -17.98
CA SER A 533 1.04 -4.70 -17.28
C SER A 533 0.47 -3.28 -17.11
N MET A 534 1.31 -2.32 -16.73
CA MET A 534 0.92 -0.91 -16.57
C MET A 534 0.65 -0.21 -17.91
N VAL A 535 1.41 -0.51 -18.96
CA VAL A 535 1.14 0.02 -20.31
C VAL A 535 -0.21 -0.49 -20.84
N GLN A 536 -0.56 -1.76 -20.59
CA GLN A 536 -1.87 -2.29 -21.00
C GLN A 536 -3.04 -1.69 -20.21
N LEU A 537 -2.85 -1.39 -18.92
CA LEU A 537 -3.84 -0.66 -18.14
C LEU A 537 -4.08 0.73 -18.74
N ALA A 538 -3.00 1.46 -19.01
CA ALA A 538 -3.09 2.79 -19.57
C ALA A 538 -3.77 2.80 -20.96
N ARG A 539 -3.56 1.76 -21.78
CA ARG A 539 -4.30 1.56 -23.04
C ARG A 539 -5.80 1.42 -22.83
N ARG A 540 -6.23 0.53 -21.92
CA ARG A 540 -7.66 0.34 -21.63
C ARG A 540 -8.31 1.60 -21.06
N VAL A 541 -7.59 2.35 -20.22
CA VAL A 541 -8.05 3.64 -19.72
C VAL A 541 -8.25 4.60 -20.89
N GLN A 542 -7.27 4.71 -21.78
CA GLN A 542 -7.36 5.59 -22.94
C GLN A 542 -8.50 5.22 -23.90
N GLU A 543 -8.70 3.92 -24.17
CA GLU A 543 -9.82 3.45 -25.01
C GLU A 543 -11.19 3.81 -24.40
N LYS A 544 -11.30 3.80 -23.06
CA LYS A 544 -12.55 4.12 -22.36
C LYS A 544 -12.81 5.61 -22.25
N THR A 545 -11.81 6.40 -21.88
CA THR A 545 -11.96 7.83 -21.60
C THR A 545 -11.69 8.71 -22.81
N SER A 546 -11.04 8.16 -23.84
CA SER A 546 -10.50 8.91 -24.98
C SER A 546 -9.54 10.03 -24.55
N CYS A 547 -8.85 9.85 -23.41
CA CYS A 547 -7.86 10.83 -22.94
C CYS A 547 -6.71 11.02 -23.96
N PRO A 548 -6.08 12.21 -23.98
CA PRO A 548 -4.99 12.49 -24.91
C PRO A 548 -3.82 11.52 -24.68
N LEU A 549 -3.03 11.24 -25.72
CA LEU A 549 -1.81 10.43 -25.62
C LEU A 549 -0.57 11.30 -25.79
N VAL A 550 0.47 10.99 -25.02
CA VAL A 550 1.80 11.59 -25.23
C VAL A 550 2.39 11.00 -26.51
N GLN A 551 2.63 11.86 -27.50
CA GLN A 551 3.34 11.53 -28.72
C GLN A 551 4.78 12.01 -28.61
N ASN A 552 5.73 11.11 -28.82
CA ASN A 552 7.12 11.51 -29.02
C ASN A 552 7.31 12.10 -30.42
N GLU A 553 8.44 12.80 -30.65
CA GLU A 553 8.82 13.42 -31.94
C GLU A 553 8.86 12.45 -33.15
N ASN A 554 8.79 11.13 -32.90
CA ASN A 554 8.76 10.05 -33.89
C ASN A 554 7.36 9.45 -34.15
N ASN A 555 6.27 10.04 -33.62
CA ASN A 555 4.91 9.49 -33.63
C ASN A 555 4.71 8.19 -32.80
N ASP A 556 5.69 7.82 -31.97
CA ASP A 556 5.53 6.72 -31.02
C ASP A 556 4.65 7.18 -29.84
N GLN A 557 3.52 6.48 -29.64
CA GLN A 557 2.59 6.74 -28.55
C GLN A 557 3.12 6.15 -27.24
N LYS A 558 3.10 6.93 -26.15
CA LYS A 558 3.38 6.46 -24.80
C LYS A 558 2.09 6.44 -23.98
N TRP A 559 1.74 5.28 -23.46
CA TRP A 559 0.53 5.10 -22.65
C TRP A 559 0.79 5.27 -21.15
N TRP A 560 1.93 4.79 -20.64
CA TRP A 560 2.23 4.85 -19.20
C TRP A 560 2.11 6.26 -18.56
N PRO A 561 2.33 7.39 -19.27
CA PRO A 561 2.15 8.71 -18.68
C PRO A 561 0.72 9.02 -18.23
N ILE A 562 -0.28 8.27 -18.72
CA ILE A 562 -1.68 8.35 -18.23
C ILE A 562 -1.75 8.05 -16.73
N LEU A 563 -0.91 7.13 -16.26
CA LEU A 563 -0.92 6.63 -14.89
C LEU A 563 0.15 7.28 -14.00
N PHE A 564 1.29 7.66 -14.58
CA PHE A 564 2.46 8.07 -13.81
C PHE A 564 3.13 9.33 -14.35
N VAL A 565 3.85 9.98 -13.44
CA VAL A 565 5.00 10.85 -13.75
C VAL A 565 6.27 10.09 -13.37
N GLY A 566 7.39 10.29 -14.05
CA GLY A 566 8.57 9.43 -13.88
C GLY A 566 9.91 10.12 -14.05
N ARG A 567 10.93 9.61 -13.36
CA ARG A 567 12.28 10.20 -13.32
C ARG A 567 13.36 9.14 -13.44
N THR A 568 14.59 9.56 -13.77
CA THR A 568 15.75 8.66 -13.64
C THR A 568 15.88 8.22 -12.18
N ALA A 569 16.09 6.91 -11.95
CA ALA A 569 16.19 6.38 -10.59
C ALA A 569 17.33 7.06 -9.80
N LEU A 570 17.09 7.32 -8.51
CA LEU A 570 18.10 7.90 -7.62
C LEU A 570 19.28 6.93 -7.41
N GLN A 571 20.44 7.45 -7.01
CA GLN A 571 21.71 6.71 -6.95
C GLN A 571 21.68 5.48 -6.01
N ASP A 572 20.74 5.46 -5.07
CA ASP A 572 20.49 4.43 -4.07
C ASP A 572 19.29 3.52 -4.40
N GLN A 573 18.56 3.78 -5.49
CA GLN A 573 17.41 2.98 -5.91
C GLN A 573 17.82 1.93 -6.97
N PRO A 574 17.43 0.66 -6.82
CA PRO A 574 17.69 -0.34 -7.85
C PRO A 574 16.81 -0.07 -9.08
N GLY A 575 17.39 -0.07 -10.28
CA GLY A 575 16.68 0.18 -11.55
C GLY A 575 17.21 1.43 -12.28
N THR A 576 16.65 1.71 -13.46
CA THR A 576 17.06 2.85 -14.30
C THR A 576 16.05 4.00 -14.31
N TYR A 577 14.77 3.70 -14.08
CA TYR A 577 13.68 4.67 -14.17
C TYR A 577 12.62 4.40 -13.10
N SER A 578 12.14 5.45 -12.47
CA SER A 578 11.20 5.46 -11.35
C SER A 578 9.86 6.03 -11.79
N TRP A 579 8.76 5.41 -11.36
CA TRP A 579 7.40 5.86 -11.60
C TRP A 579 6.74 6.30 -10.31
N LYS A 580 6.23 7.53 -10.33
CA LYS A 580 5.39 8.11 -9.28
C LYS A 580 3.95 8.19 -9.77
N LEU A 581 3.01 7.76 -8.93
CA LEU A 581 1.58 7.88 -9.22
C LEU A 581 1.20 9.35 -9.44
N ARG A 582 0.30 9.61 -10.40
CA ARG A 582 -0.36 10.92 -10.49
C ARG A 582 -1.20 11.19 -9.25
N ASP A 583 -1.33 12.46 -8.88
CA ASP A 583 -1.97 12.85 -7.62
C ASP A 583 -3.45 12.47 -7.60
N GLU A 584 -4.18 12.66 -8.71
CA GLU A 584 -5.60 12.29 -8.84
C GLU A 584 -5.81 10.78 -8.75
N LEU A 585 -4.89 10.01 -9.35
CA LEU A 585 -4.89 8.55 -9.26
C LEU A 585 -4.53 8.08 -7.86
N ALA A 586 -3.56 8.72 -7.20
CA ALA A 586 -3.17 8.42 -5.83
C ALA A 586 -4.29 8.73 -4.85
N ASP A 587 -5.03 9.82 -5.06
CA ASP A 587 -6.18 10.20 -4.25
C ASP A 587 -7.37 9.26 -4.49
N ALA A 588 -7.65 8.89 -5.74
CA ALA A 588 -8.63 7.84 -6.04
C ALA A 588 -8.27 6.51 -5.38
N LEU A 589 -6.99 6.15 -5.32
CA LEU A 589 -6.49 4.96 -4.62
C LEU A 589 -6.68 5.04 -3.09
N LYS A 590 -6.67 6.23 -2.50
CA LYS A 590 -6.98 6.45 -1.06
C LYS A 590 -8.48 6.38 -0.80
N CYS A 591 -9.28 6.93 -1.70
CA CYS A 591 -10.75 6.99 -1.59
C CYS A 591 -11.45 5.69 -2.02
N LEU A 592 -10.76 4.79 -2.73
CA LEU A 592 -11.23 3.44 -2.95
C LEU A 592 -11.52 2.80 -1.57
N PRO A 593 -12.75 2.31 -1.32
CA PRO A 593 -13.04 1.63 -0.08
C PRO A 593 -11.99 0.55 0.14
N GLN A 594 -11.58 0.32 1.39
CA GLN A 594 -10.73 -0.80 1.78
C GLN A 594 -11.44 -2.15 1.57
N LYS A 595 -12.04 -2.39 0.41
CA LYS A 595 -12.20 -3.70 -0.18
C LYS A 595 -10.96 -3.95 -1.01
N GLU A 596 -10.07 -4.74 -0.45
CA GLU A 596 -8.89 -5.27 -1.12
C GLU A 596 -9.30 -5.89 -2.46
N VAL A 597 -8.66 -5.43 -3.54
CA VAL A 597 -8.69 -6.12 -4.83
C VAL A 597 -7.26 -6.48 -5.14
N SER A 598 -6.77 -7.37 -4.32
CA SER A 598 -6.19 -8.56 -4.87
C SER A 598 -7.38 -9.53 -5.00
N ASN A 599 -7.47 -10.34 -6.05
CA ASN A 599 -8.32 -11.54 -6.02
C ASN A 599 -7.39 -12.77 -5.89
N PRO A 600 -6.59 -12.93 -4.81
CA PRO A 600 -6.77 -14.08 -3.96
C PRO A 600 -8.21 -14.04 -3.46
N MET A 601 -8.84 -15.19 -3.30
CA MET A 601 -10.19 -15.23 -2.74
C MET A 601 -10.34 -14.24 -1.58
N PRO A 602 -11.48 -13.53 -1.46
CA PRO A 602 -11.68 -12.43 -0.50
C PRO A 602 -11.59 -12.84 0.98
N PHE A 603 -11.17 -14.07 1.25
CA PHE A 603 -11.02 -14.68 2.54
C PHE A 603 -9.56 -15.08 2.73
N ALA A 604 -8.99 -14.76 3.89
CA ALA A 604 -7.71 -15.29 4.29
C ALA A 604 -7.77 -16.83 4.34
N LYS A 605 -6.68 -17.50 3.96
CA LYS A 605 -6.58 -18.97 3.95
C LYS A 605 -6.89 -19.61 5.31
N ASN A 606 -6.65 -18.87 6.39
CA ASN A 606 -6.98 -19.26 7.76
C ASN A 606 -7.71 -18.11 8.42
N THR A 607 -8.96 -18.31 8.83
CA THR A 607 -9.80 -17.26 9.44
C THR A 607 -10.42 -17.78 10.73
N ILE A 608 -10.49 -16.96 11.78
CA ILE A 608 -11.21 -17.24 13.03
C ILE A 608 -12.28 -16.17 13.22
N LEU A 609 -13.53 -16.59 13.26
CA LEU A 609 -14.66 -15.76 13.68
C LEU A 609 -14.71 -15.76 15.21
N TYR A 610 -14.51 -14.62 15.86
CA TYR A 610 -14.46 -14.54 17.32
C TYR A 610 -15.41 -13.48 17.89
N GLY A 611 -15.83 -13.68 19.13
CA GLY A 611 -16.62 -12.70 19.87
C GLY A 611 -17.53 -13.35 20.92
N PRO A 612 -18.39 -12.55 21.55
CA PRO A 612 -19.30 -13.00 22.60
C PRO A 612 -20.25 -14.13 22.14
N PRO A 613 -20.81 -14.93 23.05
CA PRO A 613 -21.76 -15.97 22.69
C PRO A 613 -23.04 -15.38 22.09
N GLY A 614 -23.63 -16.10 21.12
CA GLY A 614 -24.91 -15.70 20.50
C GLY A 614 -24.80 -14.63 19.41
N THR A 615 -23.61 -14.30 18.90
CA THR A 615 -23.43 -13.31 17.81
C THR A 615 -23.49 -13.90 16.40
N GLY A 616 -23.86 -15.18 16.28
CA GLY A 616 -24.05 -15.84 14.97
C GLY A 616 -22.79 -16.37 14.30
N LYS A 617 -21.67 -16.54 15.02
CA LYS A 617 -20.40 -17.05 14.47
C LYS A 617 -20.56 -18.37 13.70
N THR A 618 -21.06 -19.42 14.36
CA THR A 618 -21.29 -20.74 13.74
C THR A 618 -22.29 -20.66 12.58
N TYR A 619 -23.32 -19.82 12.69
CA TYR A 619 -24.27 -19.56 11.61
C TYR A 619 -23.60 -18.95 10.37
N GLN A 620 -22.70 -17.99 10.56
CA GLN A 620 -21.98 -17.35 9.46
C GLN A 620 -20.97 -18.28 8.78
N THR A 621 -20.51 -19.37 9.42
CA THR A 621 -19.57 -20.30 8.79
C THR A 621 -20.08 -20.88 7.48
N ALA A 622 -21.40 -21.12 7.37
CA ALA A 622 -22.02 -21.58 6.13
C ALA A 622 -21.91 -20.54 5.01
N ASN A 623 -22.20 -19.27 5.32
CA ASN A 623 -22.09 -18.17 4.36
C ASN A 623 -20.64 -17.97 3.90
N TYR A 624 -19.69 -17.99 4.83
CA TYR A 624 -18.26 -17.93 4.52
C TYR A 624 -17.82 -19.11 3.64
N ALA A 625 -18.18 -20.34 3.99
CA ALA A 625 -17.75 -21.52 3.25
C ALA A 625 -18.29 -21.52 1.80
N VAL A 626 -19.57 -21.15 1.62
CA VAL A 626 -20.17 -20.99 0.30
C VAL A 626 -19.51 -19.85 -0.48
N ALA A 627 -19.28 -18.70 0.16
CA ALA A 627 -18.62 -17.56 -0.48
C ALA A 627 -17.19 -17.90 -0.93
N ILE A 628 -16.42 -18.59 -0.09
CA ILE A 628 -15.07 -19.08 -0.43
C ILE A 628 -15.15 -20.01 -1.64
N ILE A 629 -16.01 -21.03 -1.59
CA ILE A 629 -16.13 -22.05 -2.65
C ILE A 629 -16.57 -21.45 -3.99
N GLU A 630 -17.48 -20.48 -3.97
CA GLU A 630 -18.03 -19.84 -5.17
C GLU A 630 -17.20 -18.64 -5.66
N GLY A 631 -16.19 -18.22 -4.89
CA GLY A 631 -15.41 -17.01 -5.20
C GLY A 631 -16.25 -15.73 -5.14
N LYS A 632 -17.31 -15.72 -4.32
CA LYS A 632 -18.18 -14.56 -4.09
C LYS A 632 -17.73 -13.79 -2.86
N SER A 633 -18.13 -12.53 -2.78
CA SER A 633 -18.02 -11.76 -1.53
C SER A 633 -19.01 -12.27 -0.48
N LEU A 634 -18.71 -12.01 0.80
CA LEU A 634 -19.61 -12.41 1.88
C LEU A 634 -20.96 -11.67 1.78
N GLU A 635 -20.95 -10.39 1.41
CA GLU A 635 -22.16 -9.58 1.33
C GLU A 635 -23.10 -10.05 0.22
N GLU A 636 -22.56 -10.52 -0.91
CA GLU A 636 -23.35 -11.13 -1.97
C GLU A 636 -24.07 -12.38 -1.45
N VAL A 637 -23.36 -13.28 -0.75
CA VAL A 637 -23.97 -14.50 -0.20
C VAL A 637 -24.95 -14.19 0.93
N GLN A 638 -24.69 -13.17 1.76
CA GLN A 638 -25.59 -12.75 2.83
C GLN A 638 -26.87 -12.07 2.31
N ALA A 639 -26.82 -11.43 1.14
CA ALA A 639 -28.00 -10.87 0.48
C ALA A 639 -28.88 -11.94 -0.19
N GLU A 640 -28.33 -13.13 -0.44
CA GLU A 640 -29.09 -14.26 -0.97
C GLU A 640 -30.03 -14.86 0.08
N ASN A 641 -31.03 -15.61 -0.38
CA ASN A 641 -31.92 -16.34 0.52
C ASN A 641 -31.13 -17.41 1.29
N HIS A 642 -31.18 -17.35 2.62
CA HIS A 642 -30.39 -18.22 3.49
C HIS A 642 -30.65 -19.72 3.30
N GLU A 643 -31.89 -20.14 2.99
CA GLU A 643 -32.19 -21.56 2.74
C GLU A 643 -31.45 -22.08 1.50
N LYS A 644 -31.34 -21.25 0.44
CA LYS A 644 -30.57 -21.59 -0.77
C LYS A 644 -29.07 -21.64 -0.52
N VAL A 645 -28.56 -20.82 0.40
CA VAL A 645 -27.16 -20.88 0.84
C VAL A 645 -26.91 -22.18 1.60
N LEU A 646 -27.81 -22.55 2.52
CA LEU A 646 -27.71 -23.81 3.28
C LEU A 646 -27.82 -25.05 2.38
N GLU A 647 -28.65 -25.03 1.35
CA GLU A 647 -28.76 -26.12 0.37
C GLU A 647 -27.41 -26.37 -0.32
N ARG A 648 -26.77 -25.30 -0.82
CA ARG A 648 -25.44 -25.39 -1.44
C ARG A 648 -24.35 -25.77 -0.45
N TYR A 649 -24.40 -25.25 0.78
CA TYR A 649 -23.50 -25.68 1.85
C TYR A 649 -23.57 -27.20 2.08
N ARG A 650 -24.79 -27.76 2.16
CA ARG A 650 -25.00 -29.21 2.30
C ARG A 650 -24.49 -29.96 1.08
N GLN A 651 -24.72 -29.45 -0.13
CA GLN A 651 -24.20 -30.04 -1.36
C GLN A 651 -22.67 -30.09 -1.35
N TYR A 652 -21.99 -28.98 -1.06
CA TYR A 652 -20.53 -28.96 -1.02
C TYR A 652 -19.93 -29.84 0.08
N ARG A 653 -20.65 -30.05 1.19
CA ARG A 653 -20.28 -31.02 2.20
C ARG A 653 -20.41 -32.46 1.68
N GLN A 654 -21.48 -32.79 0.96
CA GLN A 654 -21.64 -34.10 0.30
C GLN A 654 -20.57 -34.34 -0.76
N ASP A 655 -20.16 -33.30 -1.48
CA ASP A 655 -19.09 -33.35 -2.48
C ASP A 655 -17.68 -33.48 -1.86
N GLY A 656 -17.57 -33.50 -0.53
CA GLY A 656 -16.29 -33.54 0.20
C GLY A 656 -15.47 -32.23 0.12
N ARG A 657 -16.09 -31.13 -0.32
CA ARG A 657 -15.44 -29.81 -0.42
C ARG A 657 -15.51 -28.99 0.86
N ILE A 658 -16.44 -29.34 1.76
CA ILE A 658 -16.55 -28.77 3.10
C ILE A 658 -16.47 -29.90 4.12
N GLU A 659 -15.65 -29.74 5.15
CA GLU A 659 -15.66 -30.60 6.34
C GLU A 659 -15.90 -29.76 7.60
N PHE A 660 -16.64 -30.29 8.57
CA PHE A 660 -16.98 -29.58 9.81
C PHE A 660 -16.61 -30.43 11.02
N THR A 661 -15.76 -29.89 11.89
CA THR A 661 -15.31 -30.54 13.13
C THR A 661 -15.42 -29.56 14.29
N THR A 662 -15.69 -30.06 15.50
CA THR A 662 -15.71 -29.26 16.73
C THR A 662 -14.57 -29.70 17.63
N PHE A 663 -13.78 -28.74 18.14
CA PHE A 663 -12.69 -29.06 19.08
C PHE A 663 -13.21 -29.20 20.52
N HIS A 664 -12.64 -30.17 21.22
CA HIS A 664 -12.88 -30.40 22.64
C HIS A 664 -11.58 -30.82 23.32
N GLN A 665 -11.54 -30.77 24.66
CA GLN A 665 -10.30 -31.00 25.43
C GLN A 665 -9.62 -32.36 25.15
N SER A 666 -10.39 -33.39 24.79
CA SER A 666 -9.87 -34.72 24.45
C SER A 666 -9.48 -34.91 22.98
N PHE A 667 -9.68 -33.91 22.11
CA PHE A 667 -9.40 -34.03 20.68
C PHE A 667 -7.90 -33.90 20.45
N GLY A 668 -7.29 -34.86 19.77
CA GLY A 668 -5.83 -34.99 19.65
C GLY A 668 -5.29 -34.92 18.22
N TYR A 669 -3.96 -35.03 18.13
CA TYR A 669 -3.27 -35.16 16.84
C TYR A 669 -3.71 -36.44 16.11
N GLU A 670 -3.95 -37.52 16.85
CA GLU A 670 -4.32 -38.84 16.36
C GLU A 670 -5.71 -38.91 15.71
N ASP A 671 -6.58 -37.93 16.02
CA ASP A 671 -7.90 -37.78 15.41
C ASP A 671 -7.85 -36.82 14.21
N PHE A 672 -6.94 -35.84 14.26
CA PHE A 672 -6.85 -34.77 13.28
C PHE A 672 -5.96 -35.13 12.08
N ILE A 673 -4.77 -35.67 12.32
CA ILE A 673 -3.72 -35.87 11.29
C ILE A 673 -3.52 -37.34 10.97
N GLU A 674 -3.00 -38.12 11.91
CA GLU A 674 -2.88 -39.58 11.80
C GLU A 674 -2.62 -40.19 13.17
N GLY A 675 -3.13 -41.39 13.38
CA GLY A 675 -2.97 -42.09 14.64
C GLY A 675 -2.98 -43.60 14.45
N ILE A 676 -2.36 -44.29 15.40
CA ILE A 676 -2.34 -45.75 15.43
C ILE A 676 -3.73 -46.24 15.89
N ARG A 677 -4.39 -47.04 15.06
CA ARG A 677 -5.69 -47.66 15.37
C ARG A 677 -5.54 -49.17 15.38
N PRO A 678 -6.17 -49.86 16.36
CA PRO A 678 -6.23 -51.31 16.35
C PRO A 678 -7.15 -51.79 15.24
N VAL A 679 -6.65 -52.70 14.41
CA VAL A 679 -7.42 -53.45 13.42
C VAL A 679 -7.38 -54.91 13.83
N PHE A 680 -8.57 -55.54 13.89
CA PHE A 680 -8.65 -56.97 14.11
C PHE A 680 -8.13 -57.66 12.86
N ALA A 681 -6.99 -58.33 12.98
CA ALA A 681 -6.53 -59.21 11.92
C ALA A 681 -7.57 -60.33 11.81
N GLU A 682 -8.32 -60.40 10.73
CA GLU A 682 -9.18 -61.55 10.42
C GLU A 682 -8.36 -62.80 10.00
N ASP A 683 -7.05 -62.82 10.28
CA ASP A 683 -6.04 -63.69 9.67
C ASP A 683 -5.04 -64.28 10.69
N GLN A 684 -5.49 -64.99 11.74
CA GLN A 684 -4.70 -66.10 12.30
C GLN A 684 -5.64 -67.26 12.67
N GLU A 685 -5.23 -68.47 12.30
CA GLU A 685 -5.84 -69.73 12.71
C GLU A 685 -6.15 -69.73 14.21
N GLU A 686 -7.26 -70.37 14.57
CA GLU A 686 -7.82 -70.47 15.94
C GLU A 686 -6.76 -70.41 17.06
N ASN A 687 -6.80 -69.32 17.85
CA ASN A 687 -6.05 -68.98 19.08
C ASN A 687 -4.91 -67.96 19.02
N SER A 688 -5.09 -66.82 18.35
CA SER A 688 -4.49 -65.57 18.83
C SER A 688 -5.44 -64.39 18.57
N GLY A 689 -5.86 -63.73 19.65
CA GLY A 689 -6.58 -62.45 19.59
C GLY A 689 -5.63 -61.30 19.24
N ASP A 690 -4.79 -61.49 18.21
CA ASP A 690 -3.73 -60.56 17.88
C ASP A 690 -4.30 -59.31 17.21
N ILE A 691 -4.34 -58.24 17.98
CA ILE A 691 -4.64 -56.89 17.52
C ILE A 691 -3.45 -56.42 16.68
N SER A 692 -3.68 -56.20 15.38
CA SER A 692 -2.73 -55.49 14.54
C SER A 692 -2.93 -53.98 14.69
N TYR A 693 -1.85 -53.21 14.57
CA TYR A 693 -1.90 -51.76 14.64
C TYR A 693 -1.66 -51.19 13.25
N GLU A 694 -2.65 -50.48 12.72
CA GLU A 694 -2.54 -49.76 11.46
C GLU A 694 -2.51 -48.26 11.73
N ILE A 695 -1.81 -47.52 10.86
CA ILE A 695 -1.80 -46.07 10.90
C ILE A 695 -3.00 -45.59 10.10
N ALA A 696 -3.95 -44.94 10.76
CA ALA A 696 -5.15 -44.42 10.15
C ALA A 696 -5.06 -42.89 10.02
N ASP A 697 -5.40 -42.37 8.84
CA ASP A 697 -5.45 -40.94 8.60
C ASP A 697 -6.59 -40.28 9.39
N GLY A 698 -6.26 -39.17 10.03
CA GLY A 698 -7.19 -38.28 10.71
C GLY A 698 -8.00 -37.42 9.73
N VAL A 699 -8.99 -36.71 10.27
CA VAL A 699 -10.00 -35.99 9.46
C VAL A 699 -9.38 -34.93 8.54
N PHE A 700 -8.34 -34.23 8.98
CA PHE A 700 -7.70 -33.17 8.21
C PHE A 700 -6.73 -33.70 7.15
N LYS A 701 -6.01 -34.78 7.44
CA LYS A 701 -5.13 -35.44 6.44
C LYS A 701 -5.96 -35.99 5.28
N LYS A 702 -7.08 -36.67 5.57
CA LYS A 702 -8.04 -37.14 4.55
C LYS A 702 -8.61 -36.00 3.70
N PHE A 703 -8.99 -34.90 4.35
CA PHE A 703 -9.50 -33.73 3.65
C PHE A 703 -8.46 -33.10 2.72
N CYS A 704 -7.21 -32.94 3.18
CA CYS A 704 -6.12 -32.42 2.38
C CYS A 704 -5.79 -33.34 1.18
N ALA A 705 -5.82 -34.66 1.37
CA ALA A 705 -5.65 -35.60 0.26
C ALA A 705 -6.74 -35.44 -0.81
N THR A 706 -7.99 -35.23 -0.39
CA THR A 706 -9.13 -34.98 -1.30
C THR A 706 -9.03 -33.64 -2.05
N ALA A 707 -8.37 -32.65 -1.46
CA ALA A 707 -8.20 -31.32 -2.04
C ALA A 707 -7.07 -31.22 -3.08
N GLN A 708 -6.16 -32.19 -3.14
CA GLN A 708 -5.08 -32.24 -4.13
C GLN A 708 -5.62 -32.57 -5.53
N PRO A 709 -5.03 -31.99 -6.61
CA PRO A 709 -5.46 -32.31 -7.97
C PRO A 709 -5.18 -33.80 -8.28
N PRO A 710 -6.11 -34.51 -8.95
CA PRO A 710 -5.85 -35.88 -9.37
C PRO A 710 -4.66 -35.90 -10.33
N ALA A 711 -3.74 -36.85 -10.14
CA ALA A 711 -2.51 -36.92 -10.91
C ALA A 711 -2.73 -37.21 -12.42
N VAL A 712 -3.94 -37.65 -12.83
CA VAL A 712 -4.30 -37.95 -14.22
C VAL A 712 -5.78 -37.62 -14.46
N ASP A 713 -6.11 -37.01 -15.61
CA ASP A 713 -7.50 -36.76 -16.07
C ASP A 713 -8.17 -38.10 -16.46
N PRO A 714 -9.29 -38.50 -15.82
CA PRO A 714 -10.02 -39.73 -16.16
C PRO A 714 -10.57 -39.74 -17.59
N HIS A 715 -10.80 -38.57 -18.19
CA HIS A 715 -11.36 -38.44 -19.54
C HIS A 715 -10.29 -38.25 -20.64
N GLN A 716 -9.03 -38.04 -20.26
CA GLN A 716 -7.88 -37.94 -21.17
C GLN A 716 -6.67 -38.68 -20.60
N ASN A 717 -6.81 -39.97 -20.32
CA ASN A 717 -5.69 -40.80 -19.87
C ASN A 717 -4.96 -41.47 -21.06
N PRO A 718 -3.88 -40.88 -21.63
CA PRO A 718 -3.14 -41.51 -22.72
C PRO A 718 -2.43 -42.81 -22.28
N TYR A 719 -2.25 -43.00 -20.97
CA TYR A 719 -1.60 -44.15 -20.37
C TYR A 719 -2.56 -45.32 -20.11
N GLY A 720 -3.86 -45.06 -19.98
CA GLY A 720 -4.89 -46.07 -19.70
C GLY A 720 -5.05 -46.47 -18.24
N PHE A 721 -4.44 -45.73 -17.30
CA PHE A 721 -4.55 -45.99 -15.86
C PHE A 721 -5.96 -45.79 -15.28
N SER A 722 -6.28 -46.47 -14.18
CA SER A 722 -7.48 -46.19 -13.36
C SER A 722 -7.28 -44.91 -12.51
N GLU A 723 -8.34 -44.45 -11.81
CA GLU A 723 -8.25 -43.24 -10.96
C GLU A 723 -7.23 -43.37 -9.82
N ALA A 724 -7.00 -44.58 -9.33
CA ALA A 724 -6.04 -44.91 -8.28
C ALA A 724 -5.37 -46.27 -8.56
N PRO A 725 -4.45 -46.35 -9.54
CA PRO A 725 -3.93 -47.62 -10.01
C PRO A 725 -2.92 -48.20 -9.02
N THR A 726 -2.98 -49.50 -8.80
CA THR A 726 -1.96 -50.23 -8.06
C THR A 726 -0.76 -50.51 -8.98
N ILE A 727 0.45 -50.37 -8.44
CA ILE A 727 1.70 -50.60 -9.19
C ILE A 727 2.24 -51.97 -8.82
N TRP A 728 2.26 -52.87 -9.81
CA TRP A 728 2.66 -54.25 -9.65
C TRP A 728 4.03 -54.52 -10.26
N LYS A 729 4.87 -55.25 -9.55
CA LYS A 729 6.02 -55.94 -10.16
C LYS A 729 5.53 -57.26 -10.73
N VAL A 730 5.94 -57.61 -11.95
CA VAL A 730 5.67 -58.93 -12.55
C VAL A 730 6.96 -59.55 -13.09
N SER A 731 7.15 -60.86 -12.85
CA SER A 731 8.21 -61.67 -13.48
C SER A 731 7.62 -62.58 -14.56
N LEU A 732 8.11 -62.46 -15.79
CA LEU A 732 7.68 -63.25 -16.94
C LEU A 732 8.58 -64.48 -17.08
N ALA A 733 8.18 -65.58 -16.43
CA ALA A 733 8.95 -66.81 -16.21
C ALA A 733 10.22 -66.64 -15.35
N SER A 734 11.26 -66.00 -15.87
CA SER A 734 12.53 -65.76 -15.16
C SER A 734 13.14 -64.40 -15.50
N THR A 735 14.21 -64.00 -14.80
CA THR A 735 15.03 -62.85 -15.18
C THR A 735 15.74 -63.09 -16.52
N GLY A 736 16.03 -62.02 -17.25
CA GLY A 736 16.65 -62.08 -18.59
C GLY A 736 15.71 -62.54 -19.71
N ASP A 737 16.28 -62.71 -20.90
CA ASP A 737 15.58 -63.10 -22.12
C ASP A 737 15.08 -64.55 -22.01
N ASN A 738 13.80 -64.76 -22.33
CA ASN A 738 13.20 -66.09 -22.34
C ASN A 738 11.97 -66.13 -23.27
N PRO A 739 11.57 -67.32 -23.78
CA PRO A 739 10.49 -67.43 -24.75
C PRO A 739 9.14 -66.90 -24.26
N VAL A 740 8.84 -66.99 -22.95
CA VAL A 740 7.57 -66.51 -22.38
C VAL A 740 7.55 -64.99 -22.36
N ARG A 741 8.66 -64.35 -22.00
CA ARG A 741 8.83 -62.89 -22.05
C ARG A 741 8.67 -62.37 -23.48
N ASP A 742 9.39 -62.96 -24.44
CA ASP A 742 9.30 -62.55 -25.85
C ASP A 742 7.87 -62.65 -26.38
N TYR A 743 7.17 -63.73 -26.01
CA TYR A 743 5.75 -63.88 -26.32
C TYR A 743 4.91 -62.75 -25.71
N CYS A 744 5.08 -62.48 -24.41
CA CYS A 744 4.34 -61.46 -23.67
C CYS A 744 4.54 -60.04 -24.22
N MET A 745 5.78 -59.70 -24.62
CA MET A 745 6.10 -58.41 -25.23
C MET A 745 5.46 -58.26 -26.61
N ASN A 746 5.53 -59.30 -27.45
CA ASN A 746 5.01 -59.28 -28.82
C ASN A 746 3.48 -59.34 -28.90
N HIS A 747 2.82 -59.99 -27.93
CA HIS A 747 1.36 -60.20 -27.95
C HIS A 747 0.60 -59.30 -26.98
N GLY A 748 1.28 -58.38 -26.26
CA GLY A 748 0.61 -57.44 -25.37
C GLY A 748 -0.08 -58.14 -24.19
N CYS A 749 0.65 -59.01 -23.49
CA CYS A 749 0.10 -59.71 -22.34
C CYS A 749 1.15 -59.97 -21.26
N ILE A 750 0.70 -60.41 -20.09
CA ILE A 750 1.54 -60.98 -19.03
C ILE A 750 1.05 -62.39 -18.73
N ARG A 751 1.98 -63.30 -18.45
CA ARG A 751 1.69 -64.71 -18.19
C ARG A 751 2.36 -65.21 -16.92
N ILE A 752 1.61 -65.93 -16.08
CA ILE A 752 2.10 -66.54 -14.84
C ILE A 752 1.75 -68.03 -14.76
N GLY A 753 2.46 -68.76 -13.90
CA GLY A 753 2.35 -70.22 -13.76
C GLY A 753 1.30 -70.68 -12.74
N TRP A 754 1.65 -71.71 -11.97
CA TRP A 754 0.76 -72.47 -11.07
C TRP A 754 -0.35 -73.21 -11.82
N ASP A 755 -0.02 -73.75 -12.99
CA ASP A 755 -0.95 -74.42 -13.89
C ASP A 755 -1.54 -75.71 -13.27
N GLU A 756 -0.86 -76.27 -12.27
CA GLU A 756 -1.25 -77.49 -11.53
C GLU A 756 -2.58 -77.33 -10.78
N TYR A 757 -2.93 -76.09 -10.39
CA TYR A 757 -4.22 -75.81 -9.74
C TYR A 757 -5.40 -75.68 -10.73
N GLY A 758 -5.14 -75.74 -12.05
CA GLY A 758 -6.19 -75.63 -13.07
C GLY A 758 -6.84 -74.24 -13.19
N GLU A 759 -7.84 -74.12 -14.07
CA GLU A 759 -8.46 -72.83 -14.43
C GLU A 759 -9.13 -72.12 -13.25
N SER A 760 -9.86 -72.84 -12.41
CA SER A 760 -10.65 -72.27 -11.32
C SER A 760 -9.92 -72.38 -9.98
N ILE A 761 -9.67 -71.23 -9.35
CA ILE A 761 -9.08 -71.12 -8.01
C ILE A 761 -10.17 -70.67 -7.03
N THR A 762 -10.31 -71.37 -5.91
CA THR A 762 -11.24 -71.02 -4.82
C THR A 762 -10.46 -70.64 -3.56
N ASP A 763 -11.05 -69.80 -2.70
CA ASP A 763 -10.41 -69.36 -1.45
C ASP A 763 -10.12 -70.54 -0.50
N ASP A 764 -10.92 -71.61 -0.59
CA ASP A 764 -10.82 -72.84 0.22
C ASP A 764 -9.84 -73.91 -0.35
N MET A 765 -9.10 -73.60 -1.42
CA MET A 765 -8.21 -74.56 -2.08
C MET A 765 -6.89 -74.78 -1.30
N ASP A 766 -6.37 -76.00 -1.30
CA ASP A 766 -5.06 -76.32 -0.69
C ASP A 766 -3.89 -76.00 -1.64
N TYR A 767 -3.18 -74.91 -1.35
CA TYR A 767 -2.07 -74.36 -2.15
C TYR A 767 -0.73 -75.08 -1.88
N HIS A 768 -0.69 -76.39 -2.12
CA HIS A 768 0.45 -77.28 -1.85
C HIS A 768 1.75 -76.97 -2.63
N VAL A 769 1.68 -76.26 -3.76
CA VAL A 769 2.82 -75.78 -4.57
C VAL A 769 3.12 -74.29 -4.30
N GLY A 770 2.54 -73.73 -3.22
CA GLY A 770 2.63 -72.31 -2.88
C GLY A 770 1.86 -71.41 -3.86
N GLY A 771 2.11 -70.11 -3.80
CA GLY A 771 1.56 -69.15 -4.76
C GLY A 771 0.22 -68.49 -4.38
N LYS A 772 -0.38 -68.81 -3.22
CA LYS A 772 -1.67 -68.23 -2.77
C LYS A 772 -1.70 -66.69 -2.89
N THR A 773 -0.69 -66.00 -2.38
CA THR A 773 -0.61 -64.53 -2.44
C THR A 773 -0.43 -64.01 -3.86
N VAL A 774 0.36 -64.71 -4.70
CA VAL A 774 0.61 -64.33 -6.10
C VAL A 774 -0.65 -64.54 -6.94
N LEU A 775 -1.35 -65.65 -6.74
CA LEU A 775 -2.61 -65.97 -7.41
C LEU A 775 -3.72 -65.01 -6.98
N ASN A 776 -3.86 -64.72 -5.69
CA ASN A 776 -4.83 -63.71 -5.22
C ASN A 776 -4.49 -62.31 -5.78
N ALA A 777 -3.20 -61.94 -5.79
CA ALA A 777 -2.77 -60.68 -6.39
C ALA A 777 -3.12 -60.60 -7.89
N PHE A 778 -2.84 -61.66 -8.65
CA PHE A 778 -3.07 -61.68 -10.09
C PHE A 778 -4.54 -61.89 -10.50
N LEU A 779 -5.29 -62.74 -9.79
CA LEU A 779 -6.66 -63.10 -10.14
C LEU A 779 -7.67 -62.10 -9.57
N SER A 780 -7.51 -61.70 -8.30
CA SER A 780 -8.55 -60.95 -7.59
C SER A 780 -8.20 -59.48 -7.35
N ARG A 781 -6.93 -59.16 -7.06
CA ARG A 781 -6.54 -57.79 -6.66
C ARG A 781 -6.10 -56.90 -7.82
N MET A 782 -5.45 -57.46 -8.83
CA MET A 782 -5.02 -56.72 -10.02
C MET A 782 -6.23 -56.42 -10.90
N GLN A 783 -6.44 -55.14 -11.20
CA GLN A 783 -7.62 -54.67 -11.94
C GLN A 783 -7.23 -54.01 -13.27
N PRO A 784 -8.14 -53.97 -14.27
CA PRO A 784 -7.93 -53.14 -15.44
C PRO A 784 -7.63 -51.68 -15.06
N GLY A 785 -6.60 -51.09 -15.68
CA GLY A 785 -6.07 -49.77 -15.34
C GLY A 785 -4.91 -49.79 -14.34
N ASP A 786 -4.56 -50.93 -13.73
CA ASP A 786 -3.36 -51.05 -12.91
C ASP A 786 -2.06 -51.00 -13.73
N ILE A 787 -0.96 -50.60 -13.08
CA ILE A 787 0.36 -50.47 -13.70
C ILE A 787 1.17 -51.74 -13.46
N VAL A 788 1.81 -52.26 -14.50
CA VAL A 788 2.71 -53.43 -14.42
C VAL A 788 4.12 -53.05 -14.83
N LEU A 789 5.09 -53.32 -13.96
CA LEU A 789 6.52 -53.21 -14.21
C LEU A 789 7.10 -54.61 -14.40
N SER A 790 7.59 -54.90 -15.61
CA SER A 790 8.24 -56.16 -15.92
C SER A 790 9.66 -56.18 -15.36
N CYS A 791 9.95 -57.15 -14.50
CA CYS A 791 11.27 -57.33 -13.91
C CYS A 791 12.19 -58.08 -14.88
N TYR A 792 13.31 -57.46 -15.25
CA TYR A 792 14.36 -58.06 -16.10
C TYR A 792 15.51 -58.62 -15.26
N THR A 793 15.93 -57.88 -14.24
CA THR A 793 16.86 -58.33 -13.19
C THR A 793 16.40 -57.85 -11.81
N ALA A 794 17.04 -58.30 -10.74
CA ALA A 794 16.78 -57.80 -9.38
C ALA A 794 16.93 -56.27 -9.23
N HIS A 795 17.57 -55.60 -10.19
CA HIS A 795 17.82 -54.16 -10.19
C HIS A 795 17.36 -53.43 -11.45
N SER A 796 16.64 -54.09 -12.37
CA SER A 796 16.18 -53.45 -13.60
C SER A 796 14.80 -53.89 -14.09
N ILE A 797 14.12 -52.93 -14.72
CA ILE A 797 12.82 -53.04 -15.37
C ILE A 797 13.01 -52.89 -16.88
N ASP A 798 12.44 -53.80 -17.67
CA ASP A 798 12.53 -53.78 -19.15
C ASP A 798 11.29 -53.27 -19.86
N ALA A 799 10.13 -53.36 -19.21
CA ALA A 799 8.88 -52.88 -19.76
C ALA A 799 7.94 -52.31 -18.69
N ILE A 800 7.16 -51.31 -19.11
CA ILE A 800 6.12 -50.65 -18.31
C ILE A 800 4.83 -50.77 -19.12
N GLY A 801 3.78 -51.33 -18.51
CA GLY A 801 2.49 -51.53 -19.17
C GLY A 801 1.31 -51.26 -18.25
N VAL A 802 0.12 -51.22 -18.84
CA VAL A 802 -1.15 -51.10 -18.14
C VAL A 802 -2.01 -52.33 -18.38
N VAL A 803 -2.67 -52.84 -17.34
CA VAL A 803 -3.60 -53.98 -17.44
C VAL A 803 -4.86 -53.55 -18.18
N THR A 804 -5.26 -54.30 -19.21
CA THR A 804 -6.42 -53.95 -20.05
C THR A 804 -7.51 -55.01 -20.03
N GLY A 805 -7.30 -56.16 -19.41
CA GLY A 805 -8.26 -57.26 -19.40
C GLY A 805 -8.28 -58.06 -18.10
N GLU A 806 -9.36 -58.82 -17.95
CA GLU A 806 -9.56 -59.80 -16.89
C GLU A 806 -8.60 -60.99 -17.03
N PRO A 807 -8.42 -61.81 -15.98
CA PRO A 807 -7.52 -62.96 -16.06
C PRO A 807 -8.16 -64.07 -16.90
N GLU A 808 -7.40 -64.59 -17.86
CA GLU A 808 -7.81 -65.61 -18.82
C GLU A 808 -6.97 -66.89 -18.64
N TRP A 809 -7.59 -68.04 -18.92
CA TRP A 809 -6.93 -69.33 -18.93
C TRP A 809 -6.77 -69.85 -20.36
N HIS A 810 -5.53 -70.17 -20.73
CA HIS A 810 -5.15 -70.58 -22.08
C HIS A 810 -4.57 -72.01 -22.08
N PRO A 811 -5.42 -73.05 -22.25
CA PRO A 811 -4.99 -74.44 -22.20
C PRO A 811 -4.07 -74.84 -23.36
N GLU A 812 -4.01 -74.06 -24.44
CA GLU A 812 -3.17 -74.28 -25.62
C GLU A 812 -1.67 -74.09 -25.37
N PHE A 813 -1.28 -73.41 -24.29
CA PHE A 813 0.13 -73.27 -23.93
C PHE A 813 0.61 -74.44 -23.06
N ASP A 814 1.85 -74.90 -23.22
CA ASP A 814 2.39 -75.97 -22.39
C ASP A 814 2.55 -75.58 -20.91
N HIS A 815 2.99 -74.34 -20.65
CA HIS A 815 3.23 -73.76 -19.31
C HIS A 815 2.86 -72.27 -19.26
N TYR A 816 2.66 -71.71 -18.07
CA TYR A 816 2.25 -70.32 -17.83
C TYR A 816 0.93 -69.99 -18.54
N LYS A 817 -0.11 -70.76 -18.22
CA LYS A 817 -1.41 -70.75 -18.90
C LYS A 817 -2.33 -69.61 -18.45
N ARG A 818 -2.01 -68.93 -17.34
CA ARG A 818 -2.76 -67.75 -16.88
C ARG A 818 -2.24 -66.50 -17.54
N LEU A 819 -3.12 -65.79 -18.22
CA LEU A 819 -2.80 -64.63 -19.03
C LEU A 819 -3.64 -63.44 -18.59
N ARG A 820 -3.06 -62.24 -18.63
CA ARG A 820 -3.82 -60.98 -18.64
C ARG A 820 -3.36 -60.13 -19.80
N ALA A 821 -4.30 -59.50 -20.49
CA ALA A 821 -4.00 -58.52 -21.53
C ALA A 821 -3.36 -57.26 -20.91
N VAL A 822 -2.26 -56.81 -21.49
CA VAL A 822 -1.49 -55.64 -21.06
C VAL A 822 -1.12 -54.80 -22.26
N LYS A 823 -1.45 -53.51 -22.21
CA LYS A 823 -0.94 -52.53 -23.17
C LYS A 823 0.41 -52.03 -22.68
N TRP A 824 1.48 -52.48 -23.32
CA TRP A 824 2.83 -52.01 -23.04
C TRP A 824 3.03 -50.57 -23.54
N LEU A 825 3.47 -49.70 -22.65
CA LEU A 825 3.75 -48.29 -22.92
C LEU A 825 5.23 -48.08 -23.28
N VAL A 826 6.12 -48.83 -22.60
CA VAL A 826 7.55 -48.87 -22.87
C VAL A 826 8.00 -50.33 -22.87
N GLN A 827 8.85 -50.73 -23.82
CA GLN A 827 9.42 -52.07 -23.95
C GLN A 827 10.90 -52.01 -24.35
N GLY A 828 11.65 -53.07 -24.04
CA GLY A 828 13.02 -53.27 -24.51
C GLY A 828 14.02 -52.24 -23.96
N LYS A 829 13.73 -51.66 -22.80
CA LYS A 829 14.63 -50.73 -22.10
C LYS A 829 15.38 -51.46 -20.99
N ASN A 830 16.38 -50.82 -20.42
CA ASN A 830 17.04 -51.29 -19.20
C ASN A 830 17.00 -50.14 -18.19
N ILE A 831 15.90 -50.06 -17.44
CA ILE A 831 15.60 -48.96 -16.53
C ILE A 831 15.99 -49.39 -15.11
N GLY A 832 16.80 -48.60 -14.43
CA GLY A 832 17.25 -48.93 -13.07
C GLY A 832 16.11 -48.79 -12.05
N ILE A 833 16.01 -49.70 -11.09
CA ILE A 833 14.95 -49.63 -10.05
C ILE A 833 15.02 -48.36 -9.19
N THR A 834 16.20 -47.74 -9.11
CA THR A 834 16.42 -46.45 -8.42
C THR A 834 15.66 -45.31 -9.09
N GLU A 835 15.39 -45.38 -10.39
CA GLU A 835 14.56 -44.37 -11.09
C GLU A 835 13.10 -44.40 -10.61
N PHE A 836 12.66 -45.55 -10.09
CA PHE A 836 11.37 -45.71 -9.43
C PHE A 836 11.42 -45.41 -7.92
N ARG A 837 12.55 -44.85 -7.44
CA ARG A 837 12.83 -44.58 -6.01
C ARG A 837 12.79 -45.82 -5.12
N LEU A 838 13.10 -46.98 -5.69
CA LEU A 838 13.18 -48.24 -4.94
C LEU A 838 14.61 -48.44 -4.42
N GLU A 839 14.75 -48.57 -3.10
CA GLU A 839 16.05 -48.75 -2.44
C GLU A 839 16.44 -50.23 -2.29
N LYS A 840 15.45 -51.13 -2.22
CA LYS A 840 15.66 -52.58 -2.06
C LYS A 840 15.58 -53.30 -3.40
N SER A 841 16.38 -54.36 -3.56
CA SER A 841 16.32 -55.23 -4.74
C SER A 841 14.93 -55.87 -4.89
N LEU A 842 14.51 -56.08 -6.14
CA LEU A 842 13.26 -56.77 -6.44
C LEU A 842 13.38 -58.24 -6.01
N THR A 843 12.36 -58.74 -5.31
CA THR A 843 12.35 -60.10 -4.78
C THR A 843 11.94 -61.12 -5.86
N LEU A 844 12.18 -62.40 -5.58
CA LEU A 844 11.87 -63.51 -6.48
C LEU A 844 10.36 -63.74 -6.67
N SER A 845 9.49 -63.17 -5.83
CA SER A 845 8.04 -63.34 -5.94
C SER A 845 7.52 -62.82 -7.28
N THR A 846 6.70 -63.62 -7.96
CA THR A 846 6.27 -63.35 -9.34
C THR A 846 5.42 -62.09 -9.46
N VAL A 847 4.48 -61.86 -8.54
CA VAL A 847 3.57 -60.70 -8.53
C VAL A 847 3.45 -60.13 -7.13
N TYR A 848 3.72 -58.84 -6.96
CA TYR A 848 3.47 -58.11 -5.71
C TYR A 848 3.44 -56.60 -5.93
N ARG A 849 2.81 -55.87 -5.00
CA ARG A 849 2.70 -54.40 -5.04
C ARG A 849 4.05 -53.75 -4.75
N LEU A 850 4.42 -52.77 -5.55
CA LEU A 850 5.62 -51.95 -5.33
C LEU A 850 5.30 -50.69 -4.52
N ASN A 851 6.25 -50.31 -3.66
CA ASN A 851 6.21 -49.05 -2.93
C ASN A 851 6.80 -47.91 -3.78
N THR A 852 6.08 -47.53 -4.82
CA THR A 852 6.41 -46.37 -5.67
C THR A 852 5.12 -45.62 -6.00
N THR A 853 5.24 -44.46 -6.65
CA THR A 853 4.09 -43.58 -6.93
C THR A 853 3.83 -43.43 -8.41
N VAL A 854 2.56 -43.21 -8.78
CA VAL A 854 2.14 -43.00 -10.18
C VAL A 854 2.89 -41.83 -10.83
N PRO A 855 3.10 -40.66 -10.17
CA PRO A 855 3.93 -39.60 -10.73
C PRO A 855 5.37 -40.02 -11.03
N THR A 856 5.97 -40.86 -10.17
CA THR A 856 7.32 -41.40 -10.41
C THR A 856 7.34 -42.28 -11.66
N VAL A 857 6.34 -43.15 -11.83
CA VAL A 857 6.23 -43.99 -13.05
C VAL A 857 6.02 -43.13 -14.30
N ILE A 858 5.18 -42.09 -14.23
CA ILE A 858 4.96 -41.15 -15.35
C ILE A 858 6.25 -40.43 -15.74
N ASP A 859 7.03 -39.97 -14.76
CA ASP A 859 8.35 -39.36 -15.02
C ASP A 859 9.29 -40.33 -15.75
N VAL A 860 9.34 -41.59 -15.30
CA VAL A 860 10.14 -42.63 -15.96
C VAL A 860 9.64 -42.95 -17.37
N LEU A 861 8.32 -43.00 -17.59
CA LEU A 861 7.70 -43.18 -18.90
C LEU A 861 8.09 -42.05 -19.86
N ASN A 862 7.99 -40.79 -19.40
CA ASN A 862 8.36 -39.61 -20.18
C ASN A 862 9.85 -39.61 -20.56
N LYS A 863 10.74 -39.93 -19.60
CA LYS A 863 12.19 -40.07 -19.83
C LYS A 863 12.53 -41.13 -20.87
N ASN A 864 11.72 -42.19 -20.94
CA ASN A 864 11.93 -43.32 -21.84
C ASN A 864 11.19 -43.20 -23.17
N GLY A 865 10.71 -41.99 -23.52
CA GLY A 865 10.19 -41.66 -24.85
C GLY A 865 8.69 -41.88 -25.04
N PHE A 866 7.94 -42.15 -23.96
CA PHE A 866 6.49 -42.21 -24.01
C PHE A 866 5.90 -40.80 -23.78
N SER A 867 5.59 -40.07 -24.86
CA SER A 867 5.02 -38.73 -24.80
C SER A 867 3.48 -38.75 -24.79
N GLY A 868 2.91 -39.27 -23.71
CA GLY A 868 1.49 -39.08 -23.41
C GLY A 868 1.29 -37.67 -22.85
N ALA A 869 0.91 -36.71 -23.70
CA ALA A 869 0.63 -35.34 -23.26
C ALA A 869 -0.60 -35.31 -22.33
N ALA A 870 -0.39 -35.51 -21.03
CA ALA A 870 -1.39 -35.21 -20.02
C ALA A 870 -1.32 -33.71 -19.73
N SER A 871 -2.32 -32.96 -20.18
CA SER A 871 -2.57 -31.64 -19.61
C SER A 871 -3.14 -31.83 -18.21
N VAL A 872 -2.35 -31.51 -17.18
CA VAL A 872 -2.85 -31.32 -15.82
C VAL A 872 -3.84 -30.15 -15.88
N LYS A 873 -5.15 -30.43 -15.87
CA LYS A 873 -6.16 -29.40 -15.59
C LYS A 873 -6.32 -29.25 -14.09
N GLY A 874 -6.47 -27.99 -13.68
CA GLY A 874 -6.39 -27.50 -12.31
C GLY A 874 -7.39 -28.11 -11.33
N THR A 875 -7.08 -27.86 -10.06
CA THR A 875 -7.87 -28.22 -8.87
C THR A 875 -9.36 -27.90 -9.04
N LYS A 876 -10.26 -28.64 -8.38
CA LYS A 876 -11.72 -28.37 -8.30
C LYS A 876 -12.07 -27.04 -7.59
N GLY A 877 -11.12 -26.11 -7.52
CA GLY A 877 -11.25 -24.85 -6.80
C GLY A 877 -11.04 -25.02 -5.29
N PRO A 878 -11.64 -24.12 -4.49
CA PRO A 878 -11.48 -24.04 -3.04
C PRO A 878 -12.10 -25.23 -2.28
N TYR A 879 -11.51 -25.57 -1.13
CA TYR A 879 -11.96 -26.54 -0.14
C TYR A 879 -11.96 -25.87 1.24
N VAL A 880 -12.99 -26.05 2.06
CA VAL A 880 -13.13 -25.36 3.36
C VAL A 880 -13.23 -26.36 4.52
N PHE A 881 -12.33 -26.26 5.48
CA PHE A 881 -12.33 -27.04 6.71
C PHE A 881 -12.76 -26.14 7.88
N ILE A 882 -13.91 -26.43 8.47
CA ILE A 882 -14.51 -25.64 9.54
C ILE A 882 -14.17 -26.27 10.90
N ILE A 883 -13.65 -25.44 11.82
CA ILE A 883 -13.26 -25.83 13.18
C ILE A 883 -14.08 -25.01 14.18
N ASP A 884 -15.17 -25.58 14.67
CA ASP A 884 -16.00 -24.93 15.67
C ASP A 884 -15.37 -25.03 17.06
N GLU A 885 -15.50 -23.97 17.86
CA GLU A 885 -14.94 -23.89 19.22
C GLU A 885 -13.42 -24.17 19.26
N ILE A 886 -12.66 -23.57 18.33
CA ILE A 886 -11.24 -23.85 18.12
C ILE A 886 -10.40 -23.70 19.39
N ASN A 887 -10.79 -22.81 20.29
CA ASN A 887 -10.09 -22.57 21.54
C ASN A 887 -10.30 -23.71 22.57
N ARG A 888 -11.39 -24.48 22.52
CA ARG A 888 -11.68 -25.56 23.50
C ARG A 888 -10.74 -26.77 23.41
N GLY A 889 -9.90 -26.85 22.37
CA GLY A 889 -8.84 -27.85 22.21
C GLY A 889 -7.45 -27.27 22.43
N ASN A 890 -6.46 -28.11 22.76
CA ASN A 890 -5.06 -27.69 22.77
C ASN A 890 -4.55 -27.62 21.32
N ILE A 891 -4.70 -26.46 20.68
CA ILE A 891 -4.42 -26.27 19.26
C ILE A 891 -2.97 -26.66 18.91
N SER A 892 -2.00 -26.30 19.75
CA SER A 892 -0.59 -26.66 19.51
C SER A 892 -0.36 -28.17 19.49
N LYS A 893 -1.05 -28.91 20.36
CA LYS A 893 -1.00 -30.39 20.39
C LYS A 893 -1.74 -31.01 19.20
N ILE A 894 -2.88 -30.45 18.81
CA ILE A 894 -3.72 -30.98 17.71
C ILE A 894 -3.03 -30.78 16.36
N PHE A 895 -2.47 -29.60 16.10
CA PHE A 895 -1.81 -29.30 14.82
C PHE A 895 -0.39 -29.86 14.73
N GLY A 896 0.31 -30.07 15.86
CA GLY A 896 1.68 -30.61 15.87
C GLY A 896 2.62 -29.81 14.96
N GLU A 897 3.34 -30.51 14.07
CA GLU A 897 4.24 -29.93 13.07
C GLU A 897 3.53 -29.10 11.99
N LEU A 898 2.23 -29.29 11.79
CA LEU A 898 1.45 -28.58 10.78
C LEU A 898 1.20 -27.12 11.13
N ILE A 899 1.49 -26.73 12.37
CA ILE A 899 1.40 -25.35 12.80
C ILE A 899 2.21 -24.42 11.89
N THR A 900 3.27 -24.91 11.26
CA THR A 900 4.06 -24.16 10.27
C THR A 900 3.47 -24.27 8.86
N LEU A 901 2.91 -25.43 8.49
CA LEU A 901 2.38 -25.69 7.16
C LEU A 901 1.06 -24.94 6.86
N ILE A 902 0.31 -24.54 7.88
CA ILE A 902 -0.91 -23.75 7.69
C ILE A 902 -0.63 -22.35 7.12
N GLU A 903 0.60 -21.85 7.23
CA GLU A 903 1.01 -20.54 6.73
C GLU A 903 0.88 -20.46 5.21
N PRO A 904 0.24 -19.42 4.64
CA PRO A 904 -0.04 -19.36 3.20
C PRO A 904 1.18 -19.56 2.31
N SER A 905 2.36 -19.02 2.65
CA SER A 905 3.57 -19.17 1.82
C SER A 905 4.15 -20.59 1.82
N LYS A 906 3.85 -21.38 2.85
CA LYS A 906 4.42 -22.71 3.12
C LYS A 906 3.60 -23.86 2.54
N ARG A 907 2.44 -23.55 1.95
CA ARG A 907 1.54 -24.55 1.36
C ARG A 907 2.04 -25.09 0.03
N LEU A 908 1.54 -26.25 -0.36
CA LEU A 908 1.85 -26.87 -1.65
C LEU A 908 1.42 -25.95 -2.79
N GLY A 909 2.33 -25.72 -3.75
CA GLY A 909 2.13 -24.82 -4.89
C GLY A 909 2.53 -23.36 -4.63
N GLN A 910 3.08 -23.02 -3.46
CA GLN A 910 3.50 -21.65 -3.10
C GLN A 910 5.02 -21.48 -3.08
N ARG A 911 5.49 -20.22 -3.08
CA ARG A 911 6.92 -19.88 -3.24
C ARG A 911 7.84 -20.48 -2.17
N GLU A 912 7.35 -20.66 -0.96
CA GLU A 912 8.11 -21.22 0.16
C GLU A 912 7.55 -22.59 0.58
N GLU A 913 7.00 -23.35 -0.37
CA GLU A 913 6.42 -24.67 -0.17
C GLU A 913 7.25 -25.52 0.79
N LEU A 914 6.58 -26.05 1.81
CA LEU A 914 7.17 -26.90 2.84
C LEU A 914 6.32 -28.16 3.01
N GLN A 915 7.00 -29.29 3.15
CA GLN A 915 6.41 -30.55 3.59
C GLN A 915 7.03 -30.94 4.93
N ALA A 916 6.22 -31.58 5.78
CA ALA A 916 6.69 -32.15 7.03
C ALA A 916 6.56 -33.67 6.97
N LYS A 917 7.58 -34.36 7.47
CA LYS A 917 7.56 -35.80 7.64
C LYS A 917 6.73 -36.16 8.86
N LEU A 918 5.65 -36.91 8.64
CA LEU A 918 4.72 -37.30 9.70
C LEU A 918 5.36 -38.32 10.67
N PRO A 919 5.05 -38.25 11.98
CA PRO A 919 5.72 -39.04 13.01
C PRO A 919 5.32 -40.52 13.00
N TYR A 920 4.10 -40.88 12.60
CA TYR A 920 3.64 -42.27 12.63
C TYR A 920 3.90 -42.96 11.29
N SER A 921 3.43 -42.40 10.17
CA SER A 921 3.56 -43.00 8.82
C SER A 921 4.93 -42.78 8.18
N HIS A 922 5.68 -41.77 8.64
CA HIS A 922 6.92 -41.31 8.01
C HIS A 922 6.74 -40.80 6.57
N GLU A 923 5.51 -40.53 6.15
CA GLU A 923 5.18 -39.93 4.86
C GLU A 923 5.42 -38.42 4.88
N GLU A 924 5.77 -37.85 3.73
CA GLU A 924 5.83 -36.40 3.55
C GLU A 924 4.42 -35.85 3.36
N PHE A 925 4.05 -34.86 4.17
CA PHE A 925 2.73 -34.22 4.12
C PHE A 925 2.86 -32.71 3.96
N GLY A 926 2.02 -32.15 3.09
CA GLY A 926 1.87 -30.72 2.92
C GLY A 926 0.41 -30.33 2.72
N ILE A 927 0.07 -29.10 3.12
CA ILE A 927 -1.29 -28.57 3.00
C ILE A 927 -1.47 -27.95 1.61
N PRO A 928 -2.45 -28.38 0.80
CA PRO A 928 -2.72 -27.78 -0.51
C PRO A 928 -3.10 -26.30 -0.40
N ASP A 929 -2.66 -25.47 -1.36
CA ASP A 929 -3.01 -24.05 -1.35
C ASP A 929 -4.53 -23.81 -1.36
N ASN A 930 -5.29 -24.65 -2.05
CA ASN A 930 -6.75 -24.49 -2.21
C ASN A 930 -7.57 -24.88 -0.96
N VAL A 931 -6.96 -25.33 0.13
CA VAL A 931 -7.63 -25.58 1.43
C VAL A 931 -7.82 -24.27 2.20
N TYR A 932 -8.92 -24.10 2.92
CA TYR A 932 -9.22 -22.94 3.76
C TYR A 932 -9.58 -23.43 5.15
N LEU A 933 -9.00 -22.84 6.19
CA LEU A 933 -9.36 -23.10 7.58
C LEU A 933 -10.30 -22.01 8.08
N LEU A 934 -11.46 -22.38 8.59
CA LEU A 934 -12.44 -21.46 9.16
C LEU A 934 -12.79 -21.87 10.59
N GLY A 935 -12.25 -21.15 11.56
CA GLY A 935 -12.49 -21.38 12.99
C GLY A 935 -13.60 -20.51 13.57
N THR A 936 -14.26 -20.97 14.62
CA THR A 936 -15.08 -20.12 15.51
C THR A 936 -14.49 -20.12 16.93
N MET A 937 -14.58 -18.99 17.62
CA MET A 937 -14.04 -18.82 18.97
C MET A 937 -14.97 -17.98 19.85
N ASN A 938 -15.37 -18.52 20.99
CA ASN A 938 -16.05 -17.73 22.03
C ASN A 938 -15.02 -17.03 22.92
N THR A 939 -15.17 -15.73 23.14
CA THR A 939 -14.25 -14.93 23.95
C THR A 939 -14.62 -14.82 25.43
N ALA A 940 -15.88 -15.09 25.79
CA ALA A 940 -16.33 -15.09 27.18
C ALA A 940 -15.77 -16.27 28.00
N ASP A 941 -15.35 -17.36 27.34
CA ASP A 941 -14.87 -18.56 28.02
C ASP A 941 -13.46 -18.38 28.61
N ARG A 942 -13.38 -17.98 29.89
CA ARG A 942 -12.12 -17.78 30.63
C ARG A 942 -11.38 -19.08 31.00
N SER A 943 -12.02 -20.24 30.84
CA SER A 943 -11.48 -21.57 31.22
C SER A 943 -10.58 -22.21 30.15
N ILE A 944 -10.26 -21.46 29.09
CA ILE A 944 -9.69 -21.98 27.86
C ILE A 944 -8.25 -21.50 27.63
N ALA A 945 -7.41 -22.36 27.04
CA ALA A 945 -6.04 -22.02 26.69
C ALA A 945 -5.98 -20.78 25.78
N LEU A 946 -5.27 -19.74 26.23
CA LEU A 946 -4.96 -18.57 25.42
C LEU A 946 -4.28 -19.02 24.13
N LEU A 947 -4.79 -18.54 22.99
CA LEU A 947 -4.20 -18.84 21.69
C LEU A 947 -2.76 -18.32 21.64
N ASP A 948 -1.79 -19.22 21.44
CA ASP A 948 -0.37 -18.87 21.37
C ASP A 948 -0.14 -17.79 20.28
N THR A 949 0.72 -16.82 20.57
CA THR A 949 1.20 -15.79 19.64
C THR A 949 1.63 -16.38 18.29
N ALA A 950 2.22 -17.59 18.29
CA ALA A 950 2.63 -18.28 17.07
C ALA A 950 1.46 -18.75 16.20
N LEU A 951 0.29 -19.02 16.78
CA LEU A 951 -0.95 -19.32 16.06
C LEU A 951 -1.67 -18.04 15.68
N ARG A 952 -1.69 -17.03 16.56
CA ARG A 952 -2.34 -15.74 16.29
C ARG A 952 -1.79 -15.06 15.03
N ARG A 953 -0.49 -15.20 14.74
CA ARG A 953 0.11 -14.66 13.50
C ARG A 953 -0.27 -15.42 12.22
N ARG A 954 -0.88 -16.61 12.32
CA ARG A 954 -1.18 -17.51 11.19
C ARG A 954 -2.66 -17.56 10.82
N PHE A 955 -3.51 -16.97 11.64
CA PHE A 955 -4.95 -16.81 11.40
C PHE A 955 -5.31 -15.33 11.29
N SER A 956 -6.23 -15.02 10.39
CA SER A 956 -6.92 -13.73 10.39
C SER A 956 -8.10 -13.79 11.38
N PHE A 957 -8.24 -12.78 12.21
CA PHE A 957 -9.29 -12.72 13.23
C PHE A 957 -10.38 -11.76 12.77
N VAL A 958 -11.61 -12.26 12.65
CA VAL A 958 -12.78 -11.46 12.30
C VAL A 958 -13.68 -11.39 13.53
N GLU A 959 -13.83 -10.17 14.03
CA GLU A 959 -14.65 -9.90 15.19
C GLU A 959 -16.14 -9.93 14.84
N MET A 960 -16.94 -10.56 15.70
CA MET A 960 -18.38 -10.66 15.59
C MET A 960 -19.03 -10.23 16.90
N MET A 961 -19.22 -8.92 17.03
CA MET A 961 -19.94 -8.30 18.15
C MET A 961 -21.46 -8.46 17.99
N PRO A 962 -22.23 -8.32 19.07
CA PRO A 962 -23.68 -8.28 18.99
C PRO A 962 -24.17 -7.13 18.11
N ASP A 963 -24.84 -7.47 17.02
CA ASP A 963 -25.56 -6.53 16.16
C ASP A 963 -27.04 -6.46 16.55
N SER A 964 -27.47 -5.34 17.16
CA SER A 964 -28.88 -5.10 17.50
C SER A 964 -29.76 -4.83 16.27
N GLY A 965 -29.18 -4.39 15.15
CA GLY A 965 -29.89 -4.14 13.90
C GLY A 965 -30.56 -5.40 13.32
N VAL A 966 -30.05 -6.59 13.68
CA VAL A 966 -30.71 -7.87 13.38
C VAL A 966 -32.10 -7.96 14.03
N LEU A 967 -32.42 -7.13 15.01
CA LEU A 967 -33.71 -7.13 15.71
C LEU A 967 -34.54 -5.89 15.37
N ASP A 968 -34.16 -5.10 14.36
CA ASP A 968 -34.91 -3.94 13.91
C ASP A 968 -36.32 -4.34 13.44
N GLY A 969 -37.32 -3.59 13.89
CA GLY A 969 -38.73 -3.86 13.64
C GLY A 969 -39.33 -5.01 14.46
N VAL A 970 -38.55 -5.65 15.35
CA VAL A 970 -39.08 -6.62 16.32
C VAL A 970 -39.53 -5.87 17.57
N GLU A 971 -40.85 -5.81 17.76
CA GLU A 971 -41.46 -5.18 18.93
C GLU A 971 -42.31 -6.17 19.71
N VAL A 972 -42.21 -6.11 21.04
CA VAL A 972 -43.07 -6.86 21.96
C VAL A 972 -43.89 -5.86 22.76
N GLU A 973 -45.20 -5.75 22.48
CA GLU A 973 -46.11 -4.87 23.21
C GLU A 973 -45.63 -3.39 23.33
N GLY A 974 -45.00 -2.90 22.25
CA GLY A 974 -44.43 -1.56 22.14
C GLY A 974 -42.99 -1.41 22.66
N ILE A 975 -42.34 -2.51 23.06
CA ILE A 975 -40.94 -2.53 23.47
C ILE A 975 -40.08 -2.91 22.26
N SER A 976 -39.18 -2.00 21.87
CA SER A 976 -38.16 -2.25 20.85
C SER A 976 -37.09 -3.20 21.40
N ILE A 977 -36.99 -4.40 20.80
CA ILE A 977 -36.01 -5.40 21.22
C ILE A 977 -34.58 -4.99 20.82
N SER A 978 -34.43 -4.25 19.73
CA SER A 978 -33.14 -3.67 19.29
C SER A 978 -32.59 -2.70 20.34
N ASP A 979 -33.45 -1.80 20.85
CA ASP A 979 -33.06 -0.82 21.90
C ASP A 979 -32.80 -1.49 23.25
N LEU A 980 -33.60 -2.51 23.59
CA LEU A 980 -33.43 -3.30 24.81
C LEU A 980 -32.07 -3.99 24.83
N LEU A 981 -31.69 -4.68 23.74
CA LEU A 981 -30.39 -5.33 23.62
C LEU A 981 -29.24 -4.33 23.69
N THR A 982 -29.37 -3.20 22.99
CA THR A 982 -28.38 -2.12 22.99
C THR A 982 -28.15 -1.58 24.40
N THR A 983 -29.23 -1.36 25.16
CA THR A 983 -29.16 -0.84 26.53
C THR A 983 -28.53 -1.84 27.50
N LEU A 984 -28.91 -3.11 27.40
CA LEU A 984 -28.32 -4.19 28.20
C LEU A 984 -26.81 -4.32 27.93
N ASN A 985 -26.43 -4.38 26.67
CA ASN A 985 -25.02 -4.54 26.28
C ASN A 985 -24.16 -3.37 26.72
N ARG A 986 -24.68 -2.13 26.62
CA ARG A 986 -23.96 -0.96 27.14
C ARG A 986 -23.74 -1.03 28.66
N ARG A 987 -24.70 -1.56 29.41
CA ARG A 987 -24.54 -1.75 30.87
C ARG A 987 -23.54 -2.85 31.19
N ILE A 988 -23.59 -3.98 30.48
CA ILE A 988 -22.66 -5.09 30.66
C ILE A 988 -21.23 -4.66 30.33
N GLU A 989 -21.03 -3.93 29.23
CA GLU A 989 -19.72 -3.44 28.81
C GLU A 989 -19.08 -2.52 29.86
N VAL A 990 -19.88 -1.66 30.51
CA VAL A 990 -19.42 -0.76 31.58
C VAL A 990 -19.11 -1.53 32.87
N LEU A 991 -19.91 -2.54 33.21
CA LEU A 991 -19.81 -3.26 34.49
C LEU A 991 -18.88 -4.47 34.45
N PHE A 992 -18.57 -4.99 33.26
CA PHE A 992 -17.75 -6.17 33.06
C PHE A 992 -16.70 -5.94 31.98
N ASP A 993 -17.02 -6.25 30.73
CA ASP A 993 -16.23 -5.94 29.54
C ASP A 993 -17.09 -6.19 28.29
N ARG A 994 -16.55 -5.84 27.12
CA ARG A 994 -17.23 -6.02 25.82
C ARG A 994 -17.36 -7.50 25.40
N GLU A 995 -16.49 -8.39 25.88
CA GLU A 995 -16.44 -9.80 25.48
C GLU A 995 -17.58 -10.64 26.09
N HIS A 996 -18.24 -10.11 27.13
CA HIS A 996 -19.38 -10.72 27.81
C HIS A 996 -20.72 -10.08 27.42
N THR A 997 -20.77 -9.30 26.35
CA THR A 997 -22.04 -8.76 25.84
C THR A 997 -22.97 -9.86 25.32
N LEU A 998 -24.28 -9.63 25.38
CA LEU A 998 -25.32 -10.56 24.92
C LEU A 998 -25.46 -10.52 23.41
N GLY A 999 -25.38 -11.67 22.75
CA GLY A 999 -25.63 -11.77 21.31
C GLY A 999 -27.11 -11.68 20.91
N HIS A 1000 -27.38 -11.15 19.71
CA HIS A 1000 -28.75 -11.03 19.18
C HIS A 1000 -29.46 -12.37 18.98
N ALA A 1001 -28.74 -13.50 18.85
CA ALA A 1001 -29.34 -14.81 18.65
C ALA A 1001 -30.19 -15.30 19.84
N PHE A 1002 -30.01 -14.73 21.04
CA PHE A 1002 -30.89 -15.00 22.17
C PHE A 1002 -32.33 -14.52 21.90
N PHE A 1003 -32.48 -13.44 21.12
CA PHE A 1003 -33.73 -12.73 20.90
C PHE A 1003 -34.35 -12.97 19.52
N THR A 1004 -33.64 -13.58 18.58
CA THR A 1004 -34.17 -13.91 17.24
C THR A 1004 -35.45 -14.77 17.23
N PRO A 1005 -35.76 -15.65 18.21
CA PRO A 1005 -37.06 -16.32 18.27
C PRO A 1005 -38.26 -15.36 18.33
N LEU A 1006 -38.08 -14.14 18.83
CA LEU A 1006 -39.13 -13.12 18.89
C LEU A 1006 -39.58 -12.62 17.52
N ARG A 1007 -38.79 -12.84 16.45
CA ARG A 1007 -39.24 -12.58 15.07
C ARG A 1007 -40.43 -13.44 14.68
N GLN A 1008 -40.53 -14.65 15.24
CA GLN A 1008 -41.63 -15.59 14.96
C GLN A 1008 -42.75 -15.46 16.00
N SER A 1009 -42.41 -15.18 17.25
CA SER A 1009 -43.37 -15.05 18.35
C SER A 1009 -43.07 -13.82 19.22
N PRO A 1010 -43.44 -12.60 18.77
CA PRO A 1010 -43.23 -11.38 19.54
C PRO A 1010 -44.28 -11.26 20.64
N SER A 1011 -44.05 -11.94 21.77
CA SER A 1011 -44.94 -11.91 22.94
C SER A 1011 -44.17 -11.70 24.23
N ILE A 1012 -44.82 -11.11 25.24
CA ILE A 1012 -44.23 -10.95 26.57
C ILE A 1012 -43.89 -12.31 27.20
N GLN A 1013 -44.67 -13.34 26.89
CA GLN A 1013 -44.40 -14.71 27.32
C GLN A 1013 -43.04 -15.19 26.81
N ALA A 1014 -42.78 -15.06 25.51
CA ALA A 1014 -41.53 -15.47 24.89
C ALA A 1014 -40.34 -14.63 25.38
N LEU A 1015 -40.53 -13.30 25.54
CA LEU A 1015 -39.49 -12.41 26.07
C LEU A 1015 -39.13 -12.75 27.52
N GLY A 1016 -40.15 -13.00 28.35
CA GLY A 1016 -39.99 -13.43 29.73
C GLY A 1016 -39.25 -14.74 29.87
N GLU A 1017 -39.58 -15.73 29.03
CA GLU A 1017 -38.88 -17.01 28.97
C GLU A 1017 -37.41 -16.84 28.55
N ILE A 1018 -37.11 -16.00 27.56
CA ILE A 1018 -35.73 -15.69 27.16
C ILE A 1018 -34.93 -15.10 28.33
N PHE A 1019 -35.52 -14.14 29.06
CA PHE A 1019 -34.84 -13.54 30.20
C PHE A 1019 -34.62 -14.54 31.35
N ARG A 1020 -35.67 -15.29 31.70
CA ARG A 1020 -35.66 -16.27 32.80
C ARG A 1020 -34.68 -17.42 32.54
N ASP A 1021 -34.68 -17.95 31.32
CA ASP A 1021 -34.00 -19.22 31.01
C ASP A 1021 -32.63 -19.03 30.37
N LYS A 1022 -32.33 -17.84 29.81
CA LYS A 1022 -31.07 -17.60 29.09
C LYS A 1022 -30.32 -16.37 29.60
N VAL A 1023 -30.96 -15.20 29.66
CA VAL A 1023 -30.26 -13.94 29.98
C VAL A 1023 -29.85 -13.90 31.45
N VAL A 1024 -30.77 -14.12 32.39
CA VAL A 1024 -30.48 -14.06 33.82
C VAL A 1024 -29.46 -15.13 34.25
N PRO A 1025 -29.59 -16.42 33.85
CA PRO A 1025 -28.57 -17.42 34.16
C PRO A 1025 -27.18 -17.05 33.63
N LEU A 1026 -27.10 -16.48 32.42
CA LEU A 1026 -25.82 -16.04 31.85
C LEU A 1026 -25.22 -14.86 32.62
N LEU A 1027 -26.06 -13.89 33.04
CA LEU A 1027 -25.60 -12.78 33.89
C LEU A 1027 -25.14 -13.28 35.27
N GLN A 1028 -25.77 -14.31 35.83
CA GLN A 1028 -25.32 -14.95 37.07
C GLN A 1028 -23.96 -15.63 36.92
N GLU A 1029 -23.66 -16.18 35.73
CA GLU A 1029 -22.34 -16.74 35.42
C GLU A 1029 -21.29 -15.64 35.25
N TYR A 1030 -21.63 -14.55 34.56
CA TYR A 1030 -20.71 -13.42 34.33
C TYR A 1030 -20.39 -12.66 35.61
N PHE A 1031 -21.42 -12.31 36.37
CA PHE A 1031 -21.32 -11.59 37.64
C PHE A 1031 -21.38 -12.56 38.83
N TYR A 1032 -20.48 -13.54 38.83
CA TYR A 1032 -20.41 -14.54 39.88
C TYR A 1032 -20.35 -13.89 41.28
N ASP A 1033 -21.31 -14.25 42.14
CA ASP A 1033 -21.54 -13.70 43.48
C ASP A 1033 -21.82 -12.18 43.58
N ASP A 1034 -22.09 -11.47 42.47
CA ASP A 1034 -22.33 -10.02 42.45
C ASP A 1034 -23.72 -9.66 41.87
N TYR A 1035 -24.76 -9.98 42.64
CA TYR A 1035 -26.15 -9.71 42.28
C TYR A 1035 -26.45 -8.21 42.19
N GLU A 1036 -25.67 -7.34 42.85
CA GLU A 1036 -25.84 -5.89 42.71
C GLU A 1036 -25.56 -5.42 41.28
N LYS A 1037 -24.49 -5.92 40.65
CA LYS A 1037 -24.21 -5.63 39.25
C LYS A 1037 -25.28 -6.19 38.31
N ILE A 1038 -25.81 -7.38 38.59
CA ILE A 1038 -26.93 -7.95 37.80
C ILE A 1038 -28.15 -7.03 37.88
N CYS A 1039 -28.52 -6.57 39.08
CA CYS A 1039 -29.62 -5.64 39.28
C CYS A 1039 -29.38 -4.29 38.57
N LEU A 1040 -28.14 -3.81 38.50
CA LEU A 1040 -27.78 -2.61 37.73
C LEU A 1040 -27.94 -2.83 36.22
N VAL A 1041 -27.50 -3.97 35.69
CA VAL A 1041 -27.71 -4.34 34.28
C VAL A 1041 -29.21 -4.36 33.94
N LEU A 1042 -30.02 -5.00 34.79
CA LEU A 1042 -31.46 -5.15 34.57
C LEU A 1042 -32.28 -3.90 34.92
N GLY A 1043 -31.66 -2.86 35.48
CA GLY A 1043 -32.31 -1.60 35.84
C GLY A 1043 -33.26 -1.70 37.05
N ASP A 1044 -33.14 -2.75 37.87
CA ASP A 1044 -34.08 -3.07 38.95
C ASP A 1044 -34.23 -1.93 39.97
N ARG A 1045 -33.14 -1.24 40.32
CA ARG A 1045 -33.16 -0.15 41.33
C ARG A 1045 -34.01 1.07 40.94
N LYS A 1046 -34.44 1.17 39.68
CA LYS A 1046 -35.34 2.24 39.21
C LYS A 1046 -36.82 1.90 39.39
N ARG A 1047 -37.15 0.67 39.81
CA ARG A 1047 -38.51 0.13 39.84
C ARG A 1047 -38.99 -0.16 41.26
N PRO A 1048 -40.31 -0.15 41.51
CA PRO A 1048 -40.90 -0.70 42.73
C PRO A 1048 -40.50 -2.16 42.93
N GLU A 1049 -40.36 -2.60 44.18
CA GLU A 1049 -39.90 -3.95 44.56
C GLU A 1049 -40.72 -5.10 43.92
N GLN A 1050 -42.00 -4.88 43.63
CA GLN A 1050 -42.86 -5.86 42.96
C GLN A 1050 -42.48 -6.10 41.49
N GLN A 1051 -41.79 -5.15 40.86
CA GLN A 1051 -41.40 -5.10 39.44
C GLN A 1051 -39.89 -5.30 39.23
N GLN A 1052 -39.15 -5.68 40.28
CA GLN A 1052 -37.73 -6.03 40.19
C GLN A 1052 -37.58 -7.51 39.83
N PHE A 1053 -36.60 -7.84 38.99
CA PHE A 1053 -36.26 -9.23 38.68
C PHE A 1053 -35.69 -9.97 39.90
N PHE A 1054 -34.96 -9.25 40.77
CA PHE A 1054 -34.47 -9.76 42.05
C PHE A 1054 -35.07 -9.00 43.22
N LYS A 1055 -35.59 -9.74 44.22
CA LYS A 1055 -36.02 -9.20 45.52
C LYS A 1055 -34.90 -9.37 46.54
N VAL A 1056 -34.68 -8.33 47.33
CA VAL A 1056 -33.76 -8.36 48.47
C VAL A 1056 -34.57 -8.69 49.71
N GLU A 1057 -34.40 -9.88 50.26
CA GLU A 1057 -35.06 -10.23 51.52
C GLU A 1057 -34.22 -9.76 52.70
N PRO A 1058 -34.75 -8.88 53.58
CA PRO A 1058 -34.06 -8.52 54.81
C PRO A 1058 -34.03 -9.74 55.72
N VAL A 1059 -32.82 -10.19 56.05
CA VAL A 1059 -32.62 -11.31 56.97
C VAL A 1059 -32.58 -10.77 58.41
N ASP A 1060 -33.48 -11.26 59.27
CA ASP A 1060 -33.36 -11.04 60.71
C ASP A 1060 -32.19 -11.89 61.25
N LEU A 1061 -31.01 -11.27 61.29
CA LEU A 1061 -29.76 -11.92 61.70
C LEU A 1061 -29.83 -12.44 63.14
N GLN A 1062 -30.54 -11.74 64.02
CA GLN A 1062 -30.73 -12.12 65.42
C GLN A 1062 -31.62 -13.36 65.54
N SER A 1063 -32.68 -13.45 64.75
CA SER A 1063 -33.55 -14.63 64.68
C SER A 1063 -32.84 -15.85 64.07
N LEU A 1064 -32.01 -15.64 63.05
CA LEU A 1064 -31.38 -16.71 62.28
C LEU A 1064 -30.14 -17.31 62.98
N PHE A 1065 -29.28 -16.46 63.56
CA PHE A 1065 -28.00 -16.89 64.13
C PHE A 1065 -27.96 -16.81 65.67
N GLY A 1066 -28.99 -16.24 66.32
CA GLY A 1066 -29.07 -16.09 67.77
C GLY A 1066 -28.19 -14.96 68.36
N VAL A 1067 -27.31 -14.39 67.54
CA VAL A 1067 -26.44 -13.25 67.81
C VAL A 1067 -26.23 -12.46 66.53
N GLU A 1068 -26.09 -11.14 66.61
CA GLU A 1068 -25.67 -10.33 65.46
C GLU A 1068 -24.18 -10.59 65.14
N PRO A 1069 -23.84 -11.00 63.90
CA PRO A 1069 -22.45 -11.19 63.49
C PRO A 1069 -21.64 -9.88 63.55
N GLU A 1070 -20.38 -9.95 64.00
CA GLU A 1070 -19.46 -8.78 64.05
C GLU A 1070 -18.85 -8.42 62.67
N PHE A 1071 -19.32 -9.04 61.60
CA PHE A 1071 -18.86 -8.83 60.22
C PHE A 1071 -20.05 -8.58 59.29
N GLU A 1072 -19.79 -7.90 58.18
CA GLU A 1072 -20.81 -7.54 57.19
C GLU A 1072 -21.40 -8.80 56.53
N VAL A 1073 -22.73 -8.94 56.57
CA VAL A 1073 -23.45 -10.08 55.98
C VAL A 1073 -24.06 -9.65 54.66
N ASN A 1074 -23.76 -10.39 53.59
CA ASN A 1074 -24.30 -10.10 52.27
C ASN A 1074 -25.84 -10.25 52.24
N PRO A 1075 -26.56 -9.36 51.55
CA PRO A 1075 -28.00 -9.50 51.35
C PRO A 1075 -28.35 -10.76 50.57
N THR A 1076 -29.53 -11.34 50.84
CA THR A 1076 -30.03 -12.53 50.13
C THR A 1076 -30.92 -12.09 48.97
N TYR A 1077 -30.62 -12.57 47.76
CA TYR A 1077 -31.37 -12.25 46.55
C TYR A 1077 -32.24 -13.42 46.11
N HIS A 1078 -33.51 -13.16 45.84
CA HIS A 1078 -34.45 -14.13 45.31
C HIS A 1078 -35.01 -13.66 43.96
N ILE A 1079 -35.03 -14.56 42.97
CA ILE A 1079 -35.65 -14.31 41.67
C ILE A 1079 -37.16 -14.08 41.86
N ASN A 1080 -37.71 -13.06 41.22
CA ASN A 1080 -39.14 -12.75 41.20
C ASN A 1080 -39.78 -13.25 39.89
N PRO A 1081 -40.44 -14.43 39.87
CA PRO A 1081 -40.94 -15.02 38.63
C PRO A 1081 -42.01 -14.17 37.93
N ALA A 1082 -42.74 -13.35 38.70
CA ALA A 1082 -43.80 -12.50 38.16
C ALA A 1082 -43.24 -11.34 37.31
N ALA A 1083 -42.02 -10.85 37.58
CA ALA A 1083 -41.42 -9.72 36.87
C ALA A 1083 -41.08 -10.05 35.41
N PHE A 1084 -40.76 -11.31 35.09
CA PHE A 1084 -40.44 -11.72 33.71
C PHE A 1084 -41.62 -11.59 32.74
N PHE A 1085 -42.85 -11.58 33.25
CA PHE A 1085 -44.05 -11.56 32.42
C PHE A 1085 -44.83 -10.24 32.54
N ASP A 1086 -44.23 -9.23 33.18
CA ASP A 1086 -44.78 -7.87 33.28
C ASP A 1086 -44.10 -6.95 32.25
N VAL A 1087 -44.90 -6.46 31.30
CA VAL A 1087 -44.48 -5.58 30.20
C VAL A 1087 -43.84 -4.28 30.73
N GLU A 1088 -44.34 -3.74 31.85
CA GLU A 1088 -43.84 -2.48 32.40
C GLU A 1088 -42.40 -2.60 32.92
N VAL A 1089 -41.96 -3.81 33.26
CA VAL A 1089 -40.58 -4.09 33.68
C VAL A 1089 -39.62 -3.79 32.52
N TYR A 1090 -39.98 -4.20 31.31
CA TYR A 1090 -39.15 -4.01 30.12
C TYR A 1090 -39.21 -2.59 29.54
N ARG A 1091 -40.36 -1.88 29.66
CA ARG A 1091 -40.49 -0.47 29.22
C ARG A 1091 -39.55 0.49 29.94
N ASN A 1092 -39.22 0.18 31.19
CA ASN A 1092 -38.37 1.01 32.05
C ASN A 1092 -36.91 0.54 32.05
N LEU A 1093 -36.55 -0.40 31.17
CA LEU A 1093 -35.20 -0.96 31.04
C LEU A 1093 -34.42 -0.18 29.99
#